data_AF-A0A821P0G7-F1
#
_entry.id   AF-A0A821P0G7-F1
#
_cell.length_a   1.000
_cell.length_b   1.000
_cell.length_c   1.000
_cell.angle_alpha   90.00
_cell.angle_beta   90.00
_cell.angle_gamma   90.00
#
_symmetry.space_group_name_H-M   'P 1'
#
loop_
_entity.id
_entity.type
_entity.pdbx_description
1 polymer ?
#
loop_
_entity_poly.entity_id
_entity_poly.type
_entity_poly.pdbx_seq_one_letter_code
_entity_poly.pdbx_strand_id
1 'polypeptide(L)'
;MVDTERGTTENKDPIESIPKPILAIVSSIHCFVMLGVTLIIPILEVAIGASYRDQCPMNPNIPIYLIVTGACGMASIVLVLVINGGFIWCIKRNSIAVTFAMLCLTIIIGSFILLMSLFLFAWFIVVTKSHLKLPNTYEFGIDKKFIKVIILLTIFVIFIIIISNTSSSNRQLIIKNITRSSDNFYPCIAVLVEFRTVDHIIAIVHNINHHIPSTWPIQIFHGKDNEAFIKNSTLASLIISGRIFLTYMNETYDRSRTNQLLTDSKFWQRIRGEKILLFQIDSAMCSNSPHKITDFLQYDYIGAPWDLSFFTFDKQYRVGNGGFSLRTRSKILALLALIPYDSKIPEDVWYAQNLHRVNGSIPSIEIAKTFSVESMYYVRPLGVHRFPWHCQFRADLAKTCPESMLIMPDFYAAIAIIVEFRAVDHLVAIVHNVNYHIPSTWPIQIFHGKDNEDFIRKSTLAPLIASGKIFLTLMEQFDDRFRTNKLFTDPKFWQLIPGEKILTFQIDSAMCSNSPHKVTDFLKYDFIGAPWDPAWFGPSKDLVGNGGFSLRSRSKILALLELVPYDQQSQEDVWYSLNLRRVNGLIAPVDIAITFAVETVFYDRPLAVHRLPENCTRREQLFKTCPEAKMVATKTCT
;
A
#
# COMPACT_ATOMS: atom_id res chain seq x y z
N MET A 1 49.70 -12.64 19.58
CA MET A 1 49.55 -13.64 18.51
C MET A 1 48.28 -13.30 17.74
N VAL A 2 48.50 -12.89 16.49
CA VAL A 2 47.61 -12.95 15.33
C VAL A 2 46.35 -12.07 15.33
N ASP A 3 46.50 -10.98 14.57
CA ASP A 3 45.48 -10.20 13.88
C ASP A 3 44.44 -11.06 13.14
N THR A 4 43.25 -10.51 12.95
CA THR A 4 42.59 -10.57 11.63
C THR A 4 41.60 -9.41 11.50
N GLU A 5 42.08 -8.33 10.90
CA GLU A 5 41.25 -7.39 10.16
C GLU A 5 40.49 -8.14 9.06
N ARG A 6 39.21 -7.82 8.87
CA ARG A 6 38.49 -8.11 7.63
C ARG A 6 37.80 -6.83 7.18
N GLY A 7 38.47 -6.13 6.27
CA GLY A 7 37.96 -4.93 5.62
C GLY A 7 36.78 -5.24 4.70
N THR A 8 35.77 -4.39 4.77
CA THR A 8 34.74 -4.25 3.74
C THR A 8 35.11 -3.07 2.86
N THR A 9 35.50 -3.35 1.63
CA THR A 9 35.71 -2.36 0.57
C THR A 9 34.37 -1.76 0.15
N GLU A 10 34.05 -0.55 0.62
CA GLU A 10 33.04 0.30 -0.02
C GLU A 10 33.59 0.74 -1.39
N ASN A 11 32.91 0.35 -2.46
CA ASN A 11 33.07 0.99 -3.76
C ASN A 11 32.56 2.43 -3.65
N LYS A 12 33.46 3.37 -3.34
CA LYS A 12 33.17 4.81 -3.45
C LYS A 12 33.21 5.20 -4.91
N ASP A 13 32.20 5.94 -5.35
CA ASP A 13 32.12 6.50 -6.69
C ASP A 13 33.43 7.27 -7.02
N PRO A 14 34.01 7.11 -8.22
CA PRO A 14 35.30 7.70 -8.58
C PRO A 14 35.35 9.23 -8.42
N ILE A 15 34.20 9.90 -8.39
CA ILE A 15 34.06 11.34 -8.18
C ILE A 15 34.33 11.76 -6.72
N GLU A 16 34.07 10.90 -5.73
CA GLU A 16 34.33 11.20 -4.32
C GLU A 16 35.82 11.18 -3.93
N SER A 17 36.68 10.63 -4.80
CA SER A 17 38.12 10.56 -4.58
C SER A 17 38.86 11.87 -4.90
N ILE A 18 38.21 12.83 -5.56
CA ILE A 18 38.83 14.09 -5.98
C ILE A 18 38.77 15.11 -4.82
N PRO A 19 39.90 15.67 -4.36
CA PRO A 19 39.90 16.71 -3.34
C PRO A 19 39.03 17.90 -3.75
N LYS A 20 38.11 18.32 -2.87
CA LYS A 20 37.19 19.46 -3.08
C LYS A 20 37.85 20.73 -3.66
N PRO A 21 39.11 21.10 -3.30
CA PRO A 21 39.80 22.24 -3.92
C PRO A 21 40.10 22.03 -5.40
N ILE A 22 40.48 20.82 -5.80
CA ILE A 22 40.78 20.46 -7.20
C ILE A 22 39.50 20.50 -8.02
N LEU A 23 38.40 19.96 -7.49
CA LEU A 23 37.10 20.02 -8.14
C LEU A 23 36.61 21.46 -8.35
N ALA A 24 36.84 22.36 -7.39
CA ALA A 24 36.50 23.77 -7.50
C ALA A 24 37.34 24.50 -8.56
N ILE A 25 38.64 24.19 -8.65
CA ILE A 25 39.55 24.75 -9.66
C ILE A 25 39.15 24.28 -11.06
N VAL A 26 38.94 22.97 -11.25
CA VAL A 26 38.52 22.38 -12.54
C VAL A 26 37.18 22.97 -12.99
N SER A 27 36.22 23.12 -12.07
CA SER A 27 34.91 23.72 -12.37
C SER A 27 35.04 25.20 -12.76
N SER A 28 35.93 25.95 -12.12
CA SER A 28 36.18 27.36 -12.43
C SER A 28 36.85 27.54 -13.79
N ILE A 29 37.83 26.69 -14.13
CA ILE A 29 38.49 26.67 -15.44
C ILE A 29 37.48 26.30 -16.54
N HIS A 30 36.67 25.26 -16.31
CA HIS A 30 35.64 24.86 -17.27
C HIS A 30 34.63 25.97 -17.55
N CYS A 31 34.16 26.66 -16.49
CA CYS A 31 33.25 27.80 -16.64
C CYS A 31 33.88 28.95 -17.44
N PHE A 32 35.17 29.25 -17.20
CA PHE A 32 35.89 30.31 -17.92
C PHE A 32 36.08 29.97 -19.41
N VAL A 33 36.43 28.71 -19.72
CA VAL A 33 36.57 28.23 -21.10
C VAL A 33 35.23 28.25 -21.83
N MET A 34 34.16 27.75 -21.22
CA MET A 34 32.81 27.76 -21.83
C MET A 34 32.30 29.19 -22.06
N LEU A 35 32.57 30.11 -21.13
CA LEU A 35 32.23 31.53 -21.30
C LEU A 35 33.02 32.16 -22.46
N GLY A 36 34.32 31.87 -22.56
CA GLY A 36 35.14 32.30 -23.68
C GLY A 36 34.61 31.80 -25.02
N VAL A 37 34.34 30.50 -25.13
CA VAL A 37 33.82 29.87 -26.36
C VAL A 37 32.47 30.45 -26.78
N THR A 38 31.56 30.68 -25.83
CA THR A 38 30.21 31.20 -26.12
C THR A 38 30.17 32.67 -26.49
N LEU A 39 31.14 33.48 -26.03
CA LEU A 39 31.25 34.90 -26.39
C LEU A 39 32.02 35.15 -27.69
N ILE A 40 32.87 34.23 -28.14
CA ILE A 40 33.66 34.39 -29.37
C ILE A 40 32.77 34.67 -30.58
N ILE A 41 31.69 33.90 -30.78
CA ILE A 41 30.82 34.05 -31.96
C ILE A 41 30.13 35.42 -31.97
N PRO A 42 29.41 35.86 -30.91
CA PRO A 42 28.81 37.20 -30.89
C PRO A 42 29.81 38.35 -31.05
N ILE A 43 31.02 38.22 -30.48
CA ILE A 43 32.08 39.22 -30.63
C ILE A 43 32.55 39.28 -32.08
N LEU A 44 32.73 38.13 -32.73
CA LEU A 44 33.09 38.06 -34.15
C LEU A 44 31.99 38.63 -35.04
N GLU A 45 30.71 38.38 -34.75
CA GLU A 45 29.59 38.98 -35.49
C GLU A 45 29.65 40.51 -35.44
N VAL A 46 29.85 41.11 -34.26
CA VAL A 46 30.01 42.56 -34.13
C VAL A 46 31.28 43.05 -34.83
N ALA A 47 32.40 42.37 -34.67
CA ALA A 47 33.68 42.78 -35.25
C ALA A 47 33.65 42.75 -36.79
N ILE A 48 33.12 41.67 -37.37
CA ILE A 48 32.96 41.52 -38.84
C ILE A 48 31.95 42.53 -39.35
N GLY A 49 30.79 42.66 -38.70
CA GLY A 49 29.77 43.62 -39.11
C GLY A 49 30.26 45.08 -39.06
N ALA A 50 31.07 45.44 -38.06
CA ALA A 50 31.66 46.76 -37.95
C ALA A 50 32.78 47.00 -38.98
N SER A 51 33.66 46.02 -39.20
CA SER A 51 34.83 46.15 -40.08
C SER A 51 34.45 46.23 -41.57
N TYR A 52 33.40 45.51 -41.96
CA TYR A 52 32.95 45.40 -43.36
C TYR A 52 31.64 46.16 -43.63
N ARG A 53 31.30 47.14 -42.79
CA ARG A 53 30.01 47.84 -42.80
C ARG A 53 29.59 48.33 -44.19
N ASP A 54 30.51 48.99 -44.89
CA ASP A 54 30.23 49.61 -46.19
C ASP A 54 30.80 48.78 -47.37
N GLN A 55 31.30 47.57 -47.09
CA GLN A 55 32.05 46.75 -48.04
C GLN A 55 31.27 45.51 -48.52
N CYS A 56 30.01 45.32 -48.11
CA CYS A 56 29.21 44.16 -48.52
C CYS A 56 28.51 44.43 -49.88
N PRO A 57 28.95 43.79 -50.98
CA PRO A 57 28.40 44.04 -52.32
C PRO A 57 27.00 43.44 -52.51
N MET A 58 26.60 42.48 -51.67
CA MET A 58 25.32 41.79 -51.78
C MET A 58 24.18 42.56 -51.13
N ASN A 59 24.35 43.03 -49.89
CA ASN A 59 23.32 43.80 -49.17
C ASN A 59 23.95 44.66 -48.06
N PRO A 60 23.75 46.00 -48.06
CA PRO A 60 24.29 46.88 -47.02
C PRO A 60 23.72 46.61 -45.61
N ASN A 61 22.60 45.88 -45.51
CA ASN A 61 21.98 45.56 -44.22
C ASN A 61 22.56 44.31 -43.54
N ILE A 62 23.35 43.49 -44.23
CA ILE A 62 23.97 42.28 -43.62
C ILE A 62 24.98 42.64 -42.52
N PRO A 63 25.90 43.60 -42.73
CA PRO A 63 26.81 44.00 -41.66
C PRO A 63 26.08 44.60 -40.44
N ILE A 64 25.00 45.35 -40.65
CA ILE A 64 24.14 45.88 -39.58
C ILE A 64 23.43 44.75 -38.84
N TYR A 65 22.95 43.73 -39.56
CA TYR A 65 22.36 42.53 -38.98
C TYR A 65 23.34 41.83 -38.03
N LEU A 66 24.58 41.60 -38.47
CA LEU A 66 25.62 40.97 -37.64
C LEU A 66 25.95 41.77 -36.38
N ILE A 67 25.99 43.10 -36.46
CA ILE A 67 26.20 43.96 -35.28
C ILE A 67 25.04 43.80 -34.29
N VAL A 68 23.80 43.83 -34.76
CA VAL A 68 22.61 43.74 -33.90
C VAL A 68 22.50 42.34 -33.28
N THR A 69 22.71 41.28 -34.06
CA THR A 69 22.64 39.89 -33.55
C THR A 69 23.74 39.62 -32.54
N GLY A 70 24.97 40.06 -32.81
CA GLY A 70 26.08 39.90 -31.90
C GLY A 70 25.88 40.66 -30.59
N ALA A 71 25.41 41.92 -30.65
CA ALA A 71 25.11 42.71 -29.46
C ALA A 71 24.00 42.09 -28.59
N CYS A 72 22.90 41.66 -29.21
CA CYS A 72 21.80 40.99 -28.51
C CYS A 72 22.21 39.62 -27.94
N GLY A 73 23.07 38.88 -28.66
CA GLY A 73 23.64 37.61 -28.21
C GLY A 73 24.51 37.78 -26.95
N MET A 74 25.40 38.77 -26.94
CA MET A 74 26.20 39.09 -25.75
C MET A 74 25.33 39.49 -24.55
N ALA A 75 24.32 40.34 -24.76
CA ALA A 75 23.39 40.73 -23.69
C ALA A 75 22.64 39.53 -23.09
N SER A 76 22.22 38.58 -23.94
CA SER A 76 21.54 37.36 -23.51
C SER A 76 22.45 36.46 -22.68
N ILE A 77 23.72 36.32 -23.06
CA ILE A 77 24.71 35.55 -22.30
C ILE A 77 24.95 36.18 -20.92
N VAL A 78 25.12 37.49 -20.84
CA VAL A 78 25.30 38.21 -19.57
C VAL A 78 24.11 37.99 -18.64
N LEU A 79 22.89 38.06 -19.17
CA LEU A 79 21.67 37.84 -18.41
C LEU A 79 21.58 36.40 -17.85
N VAL A 80 21.99 35.39 -18.62
CA VAL A 80 22.06 34.00 -18.14
C VAL A 80 23.10 33.85 -17.03
N LEU A 81 24.25 34.53 -17.10
CA LEU A 81 25.25 34.52 -16.03
C LEU A 81 24.73 35.16 -14.74
N VAL A 82 23.96 36.24 -14.84
CA VAL A 82 23.32 36.88 -13.68
C VAL A 82 22.34 35.90 -13.00
N ILE A 83 21.55 35.17 -13.77
CA ILE A 83 20.66 34.12 -13.24
C ILE A 83 21.48 33.05 -12.50
N ASN A 84 22.47 32.46 -13.17
CA ASN A 84 23.26 31.36 -12.61
C ASN A 84 24.05 31.78 -11.37
N GLY A 85 24.68 32.97 -11.40
CA GLY A 85 25.37 33.55 -10.25
C GLY A 85 24.43 33.81 -9.07
N GLY A 86 23.21 34.30 -9.33
CA GLY A 86 22.19 34.51 -8.31
C GLY A 86 21.69 33.20 -7.69
N PHE A 87 21.55 32.12 -8.48
CA PHE A 87 21.21 30.80 -7.94
C PHE A 87 22.32 30.23 -7.05
N ILE A 88 23.59 30.34 -7.45
CA ILE A 88 24.73 29.91 -6.64
C ILE A 88 24.78 30.71 -5.32
N TRP A 89 24.56 32.01 -5.38
CA TRP A 89 24.47 32.87 -4.20
C TRP A 89 23.31 32.48 -3.27
N CYS A 90 22.16 32.12 -3.85
CA CYS A 90 21.00 31.65 -3.11
C CYS A 90 21.25 30.30 -2.40
N ILE A 91 21.87 29.34 -3.09
CA ILE A 91 22.21 28.03 -2.53
C ILE A 91 23.13 28.19 -1.31
N LYS A 92 24.10 29.12 -1.38
CA LYS A 92 24.99 29.42 -0.24
C LYS A 92 24.29 30.03 0.98
N ARG A 93 23.19 30.78 0.79
CA ARG A 93 22.46 31.46 1.89
C ARG A 93 21.26 30.70 2.44
N ASN A 94 20.88 29.58 1.83
CA ASN A 94 19.78 28.69 2.24
C ASN A 94 18.47 29.44 2.61
N SER A 95 18.12 30.48 1.84
CA SER A 95 16.96 31.35 2.11
C SER A 95 15.89 31.22 1.02
N ILE A 96 14.70 30.75 1.41
CA ILE A 96 13.56 30.50 0.53
C ILE A 96 13.02 31.79 -0.10
N ALA A 97 13.03 32.91 0.63
CA ALA A 97 12.61 34.22 0.12
C ALA A 97 13.51 34.70 -1.02
N VAL A 98 14.82 34.46 -0.89
CA VAL A 98 15.80 34.76 -1.94
C VAL A 98 15.61 33.84 -3.15
N THR A 99 15.27 32.55 -2.92
CA THR A 99 14.99 31.61 -4.01
C THR A 99 13.76 32.04 -4.82
N PHE A 100 12.71 32.53 -4.16
CA PHE A 100 11.51 33.03 -4.85
C PHE A 100 11.79 34.30 -5.64
N ALA A 101 12.54 35.25 -5.07
CA ALA A 101 12.98 36.45 -5.79
C ALA A 101 13.83 36.07 -7.03
N MET A 102 14.70 35.07 -6.91
CA MET A 102 15.49 34.55 -8.02
C MET A 102 14.65 33.85 -9.08
N LEU A 103 13.59 33.13 -8.70
CA LEU A 103 12.65 32.53 -9.65
C LEU A 103 11.88 33.60 -10.43
N CYS A 104 11.38 34.64 -9.74
CA CYS A 104 10.75 35.78 -10.39
C CYS A 104 11.72 36.49 -11.36
N LEU A 105 12.96 36.72 -10.92
CA LEU A 105 14.00 37.30 -11.77
C LEU A 105 14.31 36.42 -13.00
N THR A 106 14.32 35.10 -12.83
CA THR A 106 14.53 34.13 -13.93
C THR A 106 13.39 34.18 -14.95
N ILE A 107 12.14 34.30 -14.49
CA ILE A 107 10.97 34.44 -15.37
C ILE A 107 11.04 35.77 -16.14
N ILE A 108 11.38 36.87 -15.46
CA ILE A 108 11.51 38.19 -16.08
C ILE A 108 12.62 38.19 -17.14
N ILE A 109 13.81 37.73 -16.77
CA ILE A 109 14.97 37.67 -17.67
C ILE A 109 14.70 36.70 -18.83
N GLY A 110 14.11 35.53 -18.57
CA GLY A 110 13.74 34.56 -19.60
C GLY A 110 12.72 35.13 -20.59
N SER A 111 11.74 35.89 -20.09
CA SER A 111 10.78 36.60 -20.95
C SER A 111 11.45 37.66 -21.82
N PHE A 112 12.44 38.37 -21.27
CA PHE A 112 13.23 39.35 -22.01
C PHE A 112 14.09 38.69 -23.10
N ILE A 113 14.74 37.55 -22.80
CA ILE A 113 15.50 36.77 -23.79
C ILE A 113 14.58 36.29 -24.91
N LEU A 114 13.38 35.79 -24.59
CA LEU A 114 12.40 35.37 -25.59
C LEU A 114 11.97 36.53 -26.49
N LEU A 115 11.69 37.71 -25.92
CA LEU A 115 11.36 38.92 -26.68
C LEU A 115 12.52 39.33 -27.59
N MET A 116 13.76 39.23 -27.12
CA MET A 116 14.96 39.49 -27.91
C MET A 116 15.07 38.51 -29.08
N SER A 117 14.83 37.21 -28.85
CA SER A 117 14.84 36.20 -29.92
C SER A 117 13.75 36.45 -30.97
N LEU A 118 12.55 36.83 -30.54
CA LEU A 118 11.46 37.20 -31.45
C LEU A 118 11.79 38.46 -32.26
N PHE A 119 12.42 39.45 -31.63
CA PHE A 119 12.93 40.64 -32.30
C PHE A 119 13.99 40.28 -33.35
N LEU A 120 15.00 39.48 -32.99
CA LEU A 120 16.04 39.05 -33.93
C LEU A 120 15.47 38.22 -35.08
N PHE A 121 14.45 37.39 -34.83
CA PHE A 121 13.76 36.65 -35.88
C PHE A 121 13.00 37.57 -36.84
N ALA A 122 12.26 38.54 -36.32
CA ALA A 122 11.60 39.55 -37.15
C ALA A 122 12.62 40.40 -37.92
N TRP A 123 13.73 40.76 -37.28
CA TRP A 123 14.84 41.50 -37.88
C TRP A 123 15.48 40.72 -39.03
N PHE A 124 15.72 39.42 -38.86
CA PHE A 124 16.18 38.53 -39.92
C PHE A 124 15.22 38.50 -41.12
N ILE A 125 13.91 38.42 -40.87
CA ILE A 125 12.90 38.48 -41.94
C ILE A 125 12.97 39.81 -42.69
N VAL A 126 13.11 40.94 -42.00
CA VAL A 126 13.22 42.27 -42.65
C VAL A 126 14.46 42.36 -43.53
N VAL A 127 15.62 41.90 -43.03
CA VAL A 127 16.89 41.93 -43.77
C VAL A 127 16.88 40.98 -44.96
N THR A 128 16.21 39.83 -44.86
CA THR A 128 16.08 38.87 -45.98
C THR A 128 15.03 39.31 -47.01
N LYS A 129 13.96 39.99 -46.59
CA LYS A 129 12.91 40.50 -47.49
C LYS A 129 13.40 41.64 -48.39
N SER A 130 14.49 42.33 -48.03
CA SER A 130 15.07 43.38 -48.89
C SER A 130 15.73 42.84 -50.18
N HIS A 131 15.70 41.51 -50.45
CA HIS A 131 16.29 40.88 -51.64
C HIS A 131 15.37 40.03 -52.51
N LEU A 132 14.06 39.96 -52.25
CA LEU A 132 13.13 39.29 -53.17
C LEU A 132 12.55 40.28 -54.19
N LYS A 133 13.41 40.80 -55.09
CA LYS A 133 12.99 41.24 -56.43
C LYS A 133 13.27 40.11 -57.41
N LEU A 134 12.42 39.09 -57.40
CA LEU A 134 12.36 38.12 -58.50
C LEU A 134 11.57 38.76 -59.66
N PRO A 135 12.07 38.73 -60.90
CA PRO A 135 11.35 39.26 -62.05
C PRO A 135 10.20 38.32 -62.41
N ASN A 136 8.99 38.90 -62.43
CA ASN A 136 7.75 38.42 -63.02
C ASN A 136 7.15 37.08 -62.53
N THR A 137 5.90 37.23 -62.08
CA THR A 137 4.87 36.20 -61.86
C THR A 137 5.18 35.15 -60.80
N TYR A 138 5.10 35.54 -59.53
CA TYR A 138 4.25 34.91 -58.50
C TYR A 138 4.22 35.92 -57.35
N GLU A 139 3.10 36.64 -57.18
CA GLU A 139 2.86 37.44 -55.98
C GLU A 139 2.97 36.50 -54.77
N PHE A 140 4.11 36.54 -54.08
CA PHE A 140 4.28 35.91 -52.78
C PHE A 140 3.54 36.78 -51.75
N GLY A 141 2.22 36.84 -51.92
CA GLY A 141 1.30 37.35 -50.92
C GLY A 141 1.52 36.51 -49.67
N ILE A 142 1.99 37.15 -48.60
CA ILE A 142 1.98 36.54 -47.27
C ILE A 142 0.52 36.13 -47.05
N ASP A 143 0.24 34.83 -47.17
CA ASP A 143 -1.12 34.31 -47.10
C ASP A 143 -1.75 34.89 -45.84
N LYS A 144 -2.96 35.44 -45.95
CA LYS A 144 -3.71 35.93 -44.79
C LYS A 144 -3.80 34.84 -43.71
N LYS A 145 -3.61 33.56 -44.06
CA LYS A 145 -3.39 32.45 -43.12
C LYS A 145 -2.13 32.56 -42.28
N PHE A 146 -0.98 32.97 -42.83
CA PHE A 146 0.28 33.09 -42.06
C PHE A 146 0.24 34.25 -41.07
N ILE A 147 -0.31 35.40 -41.47
CA ILE A 147 -0.58 36.52 -40.56
C ILE A 147 -1.63 36.12 -39.51
N LYS A 148 -2.68 35.38 -39.90
CA LYS A 148 -3.64 34.81 -38.95
C LYS A 148 -2.99 33.84 -37.97
N VAL A 149 -2.03 33.01 -38.39
CA VAL A 149 -1.30 32.10 -37.51
C VAL A 149 -0.43 32.86 -36.53
N ILE A 150 0.26 33.93 -36.95
CA ILE A 150 1.04 34.78 -36.05
C ILE A 150 0.12 35.53 -35.07
N ILE A 151 -1.00 36.08 -35.55
CA ILE A 151 -2.00 36.74 -34.69
C ILE A 151 -2.63 35.72 -33.72
N LEU A 152 -2.96 34.52 -34.17
CA LEU A 152 -3.50 33.44 -33.33
C LEU A 152 -2.46 32.96 -32.31
N LEU A 153 -1.19 32.85 -32.68
CA LEU A 153 -0.10 32.51 -31.74
C LEU A 153 0.12 33.63 -30.74
N THR A 154 0.03 34.89 -31.16
CA THR A 154 0.17 36.05 -30.26
C THR A 154 -1.03 36.17 -29.33
N ILE A 155 -2.26 35.95 -29.83
CA ILE A 155 -3.48 35.86 -29.02
C ILE A 155 -3.41 34.65 -28.09
N PHE A 156 -2.87 33.51 -28.52
CA PHE A 156 -2.70 32.32 -27.70
C PHE A 156 -1.67 32.57 -26.59
N VAL A 157 -0.56 33.26 -26.87
CA VAL A 157 0.42 33.68 -25.88
C VAL A 157 -0.17 34.71 -24.92
N ILE A 158 -0.92 35.70 -25.41
CA ILE A 158 -1.66 36.67 -24.58
C ILE A 158 -2.71 35.95 -23.74
N PHE A 159 -3.39 34.94 -24.27
CA PHE A 159 -4.36 34.10 -23.56
C PHE A 159 -3.69 33.24 -22.49
N ILE A 160 -2.50 32.69 -22.75
CA ILE A 160 -1.67 32.00 -21.75
C ILE A 160 -1.23 32.99 -20.66
N ILE A 161 -0.86 34.22 -21.01
CA ILE A 161 -0.49 35.28 -20.06
C ILE A 161 -1.72 35.72 -19.24
N ILE A 162 -2.89 35.86 -19.87
CA ILE A 162 -4.16 36.20 -19.20
C ILE A 162 -4.60 35.05 -18.31
N ILE A 163 -4.53 33.78 -18.73
CA ILE A 163 -4.78 32.61 -17.85
C ILE A 163 -3.78 32.57 -16.70
N SER A 164 -2.51 32.89 -16.96
CA SER A 164 -1.48 32.98 -15.92
C SER A 164 -1.74 34.12 -14.92
N ASN A 165 -2.38 35.21 -15.37
CA ASN A 165 -2.76 36.38 -14.59
C ASN A 165 -4.18 36.32 -13.98
N THR A 166 -5.15 35.60 -14.54
CA THR A 166 -6.44 35.28 -13.90
C THR A 166 -6.29 34.14 -12.91
N SER A 167 -5.27 33.30 -13.12
CA SER A 167 -4.62 32.51 -12.07
C SER A 167 -4.00 33.38 -10.95
N SER A 168 -3.97 34.73 -11.03
CA SER A 168 -3.60 35.57 -9.87
C SER A 168 -4.71 35.66 -8.81
N SER A 169 -5.99 35.62 -9.20
CA SER A 169 -7.11 35.60 -8.22
C SER A 169 -7.27 34.23 -7.59
N ASN A 170 -7.12 33.15 -8.38
CA ASN A 170 -6.96 31.81 -7.83
C ASN A 170 -5.63 31.64 -7.08
N ARG A 171 -4.57 32.38 -7.45
CA ARG A 171 -3.34 32.46 -6.64
C ARG A 171 -3.52 33.25 -5.39
N GLN A 172 -4.40 34.24 -5.21
CA GLN A 172 -4.58 34.77 -3.85
C GLN A 172 -5.24 33.74 -2.94
N LEU A 173 -6.14 32.90 -3.46
CA LEU A 173 -6.72 31.77 -2.72
C LEU A 173 -5.69 30.65 -2.45
N ILE A 174 -4.87 30.32 -3.45
CA ILE A 174 -3.81 29.31 -3.36
C ILE A 174 -2.59 29.83 -2.58
N ILE A 175 -2.23 31.11 -2.69
CA ILE A 175 -1.17 31.78 -1.91
C ILE A 175 -1.65 31.94 -0.48
N LYS A 176 -2.93 32.25 -0.19
CA LYS A 176 -3.46 32.16 1.19
C LYS A 176 -3.37 30.72 1.76
N ASN A 177 -3.37 29.70 0.89
CA ASN A 177 -3.15 28.31 1.27
C ASN A 177 -1.66 27.87 1.28
N ILE A 178 -0.78 28.51 0.49
CA ILE A 178 0.64 28.15 0.32
C ILE A 178 1.57 29.01 1.20
N THR A 179 1.27 30.29 1.49
CA THR A 179 1.98 31.07 2.53
C THR A 179 1.68 30.57 3.94
N ARG A 180 0.74 29.62 4.07
CA ARG A 180 0.51 28.83 5.29
C ARG A 180 1.46 27.64 5.45
N SER A 181 2.22 27.26 4.42
CA SER A 181 2.93 25.97 4.43
C SER A 181 4.30 25.97 5.13
N SER A 182 4.85 27.13 5.51
CA SER A 182 5.80 27.23 6.64
C SER A 182 5.03 27.68 7.88
N ASP A 183 4.82 26.75 8.83
CA ASP A 183 4.17 26.92 10.15
C ASP A 183 2.65 26.69 10.29
N ASN A 184 2.00 25.89 9.43
CA ASN A 184 0.75 25.27 9.85
C ASN A 184 1.02 24.15 10.87
N PHE A 185 1.04 24.53 12.15
CA PHE A 185 0.86 23.63 13.28
C PHE A 185 -0.64 23.56 13.59
N TYR A 186 -1.22 22.37 13.53
CA TYR A 186 -2.66 22.18 13.65
C TYR A 186 -3.06 21.91 15.10
N PRO A 187 -4.13 22.54 15.63
CA PRO A 187 -4.63 22.22 16.96
C PRO A 187 -4.97 20.73 17.10
N CYS A 188 -5.48 20.13 16.02
CA CYS A 188 -5.77 18.71 15.95
C CYS A 188 -5.39 18.13 14.58
N ILE A 189 -4.91 16.90 14.56
CA ILE A 189 -4.41 16.20 13.37
C ILE A 189 -4.62 14.69 13.51
N ALA A 190 -4.84 13.99 12.40
CA ALA A 190 -4.77 12.53 12.37
C ALA A 190 -3.44 12.07 11.74
N VAL A 191 -2.82 11.04 12.30
CA VAL A 191 -1.48 10.58 11.92
C VAL A 191 -1.50 9.09 11.64
N LEU A 192 -0.94 8.71 10.49
CA LEU A 192 -0.68 7.34 10.09
C LEU A 192 0.80 7.16 9.74
N VAL A 193 1.37 6.02 10.12
CA VAL A 193 2.69 5.58 9.67
C VAL A 193 2.54 4.25 8.94
N GLU A 194 2.89 4.21 7.66
CA GLU A 194 2.85 2.97 6.87
C GLU A 194 3.88 3.06 5.73
N PHE A 195 4.64 1.99 5.53
CA PHE A 195 5.72 1.92 4.55
C PHE A 195 5.39 0.98 3.37
N ARG A 196 4.39 0.12 3.52
CA ARG A 196 4.00 -0.91 2.55
C ARG A 196 3.06 -0.36 1.49
N THR A 197 3.06 -1.00 0.32
CA THR A 197 2.09 -0.79 -0.77
C THR A 197 0.94 -1.78 -0.61
N VAL A 198 -0.05 -1.42 0.21
CA VAL A 198 -1.23 -2.25 0.47
C VAL A 198 -2.50 -1.44 0.23
N ASP A 199 -3.44 -1.93 -0.59
CA ASP A 199 -4.71 -1.23 -0.89
C ASP A 199 -5.51 -0.90 0.37
N HIS A 200 -5.34 -1.70 1.41
CA HIS A 200 -5.93 -1.52 2.72
C HIS A 200 -5.73 -0.10 3.28
N ILE A 201 -4.55 0.50 3.08
CA ILE A 201 -4.26 1.86 3.56
C ILE A 201 -5.26 2.88 3.01
N ILE A 202 -5.69 2.70 1.75
CA ILE A 202 -6.59 3.62 1.06
C ILE A 202 -7.96 3.60 1.71
N ALA A 203 -8.49 2.39 1.98
CA ALA A 203 -9.78 2.21 2.62
C ALA A 203 -9.79 2.79 4.05
N ILE A 204 -8.75 2.52 4.85
CA ILE A 204 -8.65 3.01 6.21
C ILE A 204 -8.52 4.53 6.26
N VAL A 205 -7.70 5.14 5.39
CA VAL A 205 -7.57 6.60 5.35
C VAL A 205 -8.88 7.27 4.95
N HIS A 206 -9.64 6.72 4.00
CA HIS A 206 -10.98 7.23 3.67
C HIS A 206 -11.95 7.08 4.84
N ASN A 207 -11.93 5.94 5.53
CA ASN A 207 -12.73 5.72 6.73
C ASN A 207 -12.44 6.80 7.80
N ILE A 208 -11.17 7.02 8.16
CA ILE A 208 -10.80 8.06 9.13
C ILE A 208 -11.18 9.45 8.63
N ASN A 209 -10.88 9.77 7.36
CA ASN A 209 -11.20 11.06 6.76
C ASN A 209 -12.69 11.39 6.83
N HIS A 210 -13.56 10.39 6.69
CA HIS A 210 -15.01 10.54 6.75
C HIS A 210 -15.50 10.89 8.16
N HIS A 211 -14.82 10.41 9.21
CA HIS A 211 -15.30 10.51 10.60
C HIS A 211 -14.64 11.64 11.40
N ILE A 212 -13.48 12.14 10.99
CA ILE A 212 -12.83 13.28 11.66
C ILE A 212 -13.34 14.62 11.10
N PRO A 213 -13.40 15.70 11.91
CA PRO A 213 -13.84 17.01 11.44
C PRO A 213 -13.08 17.50 10.21
N SER A 214 -13.73 18.25 9.32
CA SER A 214 -13.13 18.80 8.09
C SER A 214 -11.93 19.73 8.35
N THR A 215 -11.76 20.19 9.59
CA THR A 215 -10.61 20.98 10.05
C THR A 215 -9.37 20.17 10.40
N TRP A 216 -9.46 18.85 10.59
CA TRP A 216 -8.35 17.97 10.96
C TRP A 216 -7.63 17.41 9.72
N PRO A 217 -6.42 17.85 9.36
CA PRO A 217 -5.70 17.22 8.27
C PRO A 217 -5.20 15.82 8.68
N ILE A 218 -4.82 15.02 7.69
CA ILE A 218 -4.17 13.73 7.88
C ILE A 218 -2.71 13.84 7.43
N GLN A 219 -1.77 13.54 8.34
CA GLN A 219 -0.36 13.40 8.03
C GLN A 219 -0.02 11.93 7.87
N ILE A 220 0.42 11.53 6.67
CA ILE A 220 0.87 10.16 6.41
C ILE A 220 2.39 10.16 6.34
N PHE A 221 3.01 9.46 7.28
CA PHE A 221 4.42 9.12 7.22
C PHE A 221 4.60 7.91 6.32
N HIS A 222 5.44 8.04 5.29
CA HIS A 222 5.58 7.05 4.23
C HIS A 222 7.05 6.77 3.91
N GLY A 223 7.29 5.63 3.26
CA GLY A 223 8.59 5.24 2.74
C GLY A 223 8.76 5.66 1.28
N LYS A 224 9.92 5.34 0.71
CA LYS A 224 10.21 5.62 -0.71
C LYS A 224 9.27 4.83 -1.63
N ASP A 225 9.00 3.59 -1.27
CA ASP A 225 8.36 2.62 -2.16
C ASP A 225 6.84 2.80 -2.26
N ASN A 226 6.20 3.38 -1.23
CA ASN A 226 4.74 3.54 -1.22
C ASN A 226 4.24 4.96 -1.52
N GLU A 227 5.14 5.94 -1.73
CA GLU A 227 4.73 7.31 -2.04
C GLU A 227 3.92 7.40 -3.34
N ALA A 228 4.44 6.81 -4.41
CA ALA A 228 3.78 6.82 -5.73
C ALA A 228 2.44 6.08 -5.68
N PHE A 229 2.39 4.97 -4.95
CA PHE A 229 1.18 4.19 -4.72
C PHE A 229 0.08 5.05 -4.05
N ILE A 230 0.41 5.76 -2.96
CA ILE A 230 -0.53 6.64 -2.27
C ILE A 230 -0.99 7.79 -3.18
N LYS A 231 -0.06 8.44 -3.89
CA LYS A 231 -0.36 9.58 -4.78
C LYS A 231 -1.23 9.20 -5.98
N ASN A 232 -1.12 7.97 -6.47
CA ASN A 232 -1.88 7.49 -7.63
C ASN A 232 -3.21 6.80 -7.25
N SER A 233 -3.54 6.75 -5.96
CA SER A 233 -4.78 6.17 -5.44
C SER A 233 -5.95 7.17 -5.45
N THR A 234 -7.11 6.74 -4.95
CA THR A 234 -8.27 7.61 -4.72
C THR A 234 -8.02 8.68 -3.63
N LEU A 235 -6.88 8.66 -2.93
CA LEU A 235 -6.46 9.72 -2.01
C LEU A 235 -5.89 10.96 -2.74
N ALA A 236 -5.63 10.87 -4.04
CA ALA A 236 -5.01 11.96 -4.83
C ALA A 236 -5.75 13.31 -4.67
N SER A 237 -7.09 13.30 -4.72
CA SER A 237 -7.90 14.53 -4.57
C SER A 237 -7.76 15.15 -3.17
N LEU A 238 -7.70 14.32 -2.13
CA LEU A 238 -7.50 14.75 -0.75
C LEU A 238 -6.08 15.33 -0.55
N ILE A 239 -5.08 14.77 -1.23
CA ILE A 239 -3.70 15.30 -1.24
C ILE A 239 -3.66 16.67 -1.92
N ILE A 240 -4.28 16.81 -3.10
CA ILE A 240 -4.34 18.07 -3.84
C ILE A 240 -5.05 19.16 -3.03
N SER A 241 -6.11 18.81 -2.30
CA SER A 241 -6.84 19.75 -1.44
C SER A 241 -6.08 20.18 -0.17
N GLY A 242 -4.97 19.52 0.17
CA GLY A 242 -4.26 19.71 1.43
C GLY A 242 -4.91 19.04 2.64
N ARG A 243 -5.98 18.27 2.44
CA ARG A 243 -6.61 17.44 3.49
C ARG A 243 -5.68 16.32 3.95
N ILE A 244 -4.90 15.77 3.03
CA ILE A 244 -3.84 14.80 3.32
C ILE A 244 -2.50 15.41 2.91
N PHE A 245 -1.47 15.23 3.71
CA PHE A 245 -0.11 15.53 3.30
C PHE A 245 0.87 14.43 3.72
N LEU A 246 1.90 14.27 2.90
CA LEU A 246 2.84 13.16 3.00
C LEU A 246 4.15 13.63 3.64
N THR A 247 4.70 12.83 4.55
CA THR A 247 5.99 13.07 5.21
C THR A 247 6.92 11.88 5.00
N TYR A 248 7.92 12.05 4.14
CA TYR A 248 8.90 11.01 3.84
C TYR A 248 9.75 10.64 5.07
N MET A 249 9.99 9.36 5.29
CA MET A 249 10.95 8.86 6.27
C MET A 249 12.00 8.00 5.59
N ASN A 250 13.28 8.28 5.89
CA ASN A 250 14.40 7.55 5.31
C ASN A 250 14.64 6.17 5.95
N GLU A 251 14.14 5.98 7.17
CA GLU A 251 14.26 4.74 7.93
C GLU A 251 12.94 3.98 7.85
N THR A 252 13.00 2.71 7.45
CA THR A 252 11.84 1.81 7.47
C THR A 252 11.71 1.20 8.85
N TYR A 253 10.55 1.37 9.47
CA TYR A 253 10.19 0.70 10.72
C TYR A 253 9.22 -0.43 10.39
N ASP A 254 9.57 -1.68 10.74
CA ASP A 254 8.62 -2.78 10.67
C ASP A 254 7.74 -2.83 11.94
N ARG A 255 6.77 -3.74 11.97
CA ARG A 255 5.85 -3.92 13.11
C ARG A 255 6.61 -4.18 14.43
N SER A 256 7.78 -4.82 14.38
CA SER A 256 8.62 -5.14 15.54
C SER A 256 9.28 -3.91 16.17
N ARG A 257 9.33 -2.78 15.43
CA ARG A 257 9.94 -1.51 15.88
C ARG A 257 8.93 -0.41 16.16
N THR A 258 7.62 -0.69 16.15
CA THR A 258 6.56 0.29 16.44
C THR A 258 6.79 1.00 17.78
N ASN A 259 7.07 0.24 18.84
CA ASN A 259 7.30 0.80 20.18
C ASN A 259 8.51 1.74 20.20
N GLN A 260 9.56 1.42 19.45
CA GLN A 260 10.77 2.25 19.34
C GLN A 260 10.45 3.57 18.62
N LEU A 261 9.68 3.51 17.53
CA LEU A 261 9.26 4.70 16.80
C LEU A 261 8.37 5.61 17.66
N LEU A 262 7.36 5.04 18.30
CA LEU A 262 6.39 5.77 19.11
C LEU A 262 6.98 6.29 20.43
N THR A 263 8.22 5.92 20.78
CA THR A 263 8.98 6.47 21.91
C THR A 263 10.15 7.35 21.48
N ASP A 264 10.34 7.58 20.18
CA ASP A 264 11.36 8.51 19.67
C ASP A 264 10.85 9.95 19.66
N SER A 265 11.49 10.83 20.42
CA SER A 265 11.16 12.25 20.47
C SER A 265 11.31 12.93 19.10
N LYS A 266 12.24 12.48 18.25
CA LYS A 266 12.43 13.02 16.89
C LYS A 266 11.22 12.73 15.99
N PHE A 267 10.57 11.59 16.16
CA PHE A 267 9.33 11.27 15.45
C PHE A 267 8.21 12.25 15.84
N TRP A 268 7.94 12.40 17.14
CA TRP A 268 6.91 13.31 17.65
C TRP A 268 7.16 14.77 17.27
N GLN A 269 8.42 15.20 17.21
CA GLN A 269 8.79 16.54 16.78
C GLN A 269 8.36 16.85 15.33
N ARG A 270 8.33 15.83 14.46
CA ARG A 270 7.95 15.94 13.04
C ARG A 270 6.43 15.94 12.79
N ILE A 271 5.62 15.60 13.80
CA ILE A 271 4.16 15.68 13.70
C ILE A 271 3.72 17.14 13.76
N ARG A 272 2.90 17.57 12.80
CA ARG A 272 2.48 18.97 12.65
C ARG A 272 1.19 19.31 13.42
N GLY A 273 0.96 18.76 14.60
CA GLY A 273 -0.20 19.14 15.41
C GLY A 273 -0.10 18.77 16.88
N GLU A 274 -1.00 19.35 17.69
CA GLU A 274 -0.99 19.21 19.15
C GLU A 274 -1.80 18.01 19.64
N LYS A 275 -3.10 17.97 19.34
CA LYS A 275 -3.95 16.80 19.59
C LYS A 275 -3.88 15.86 18.39
N ILE A 276 -3.40 14.66 18.62
CA ILE A 276 -3.05 13.70 17.56
C ILE A 276 -3.96 12.48 17.69
N LEU A 277 -4.81 12.23 16.70
CA LEU A 277 -5.41 10.92 16.52
C LEU A 277 -4.40 10.05 15.78
N LEU A 278 -3.67 9.21 16.50
CA LEU A 278 -2.80 8.20 15.94
C LEU A 278 -3.64 6.98 15.56
N PHE A 279 -3.54 6.53 14.31
CA PHE A 279 -4.20 5.32 13.82
C PHE A 279 -3.27 4.47 12.97
N GLN A 280 -3.45 3.16 13.02
CA GLN A 280 -2.76 2.16 12.21
C GLN A 280 -3.73 1.52 11.22
N ILE A 281 -3.19 0.76 10.26
CA ILE A 281 -4.00 0.14 9.20
C ILE A 281 -4.97 -0.94 9.72
N ASP A 282 -4.82 -1.38 10.97
CA ASP A 282 -5.70 -2.31 11.67
C ASP A 282 -6.65 -1.59 12.66
N SER A 283 -6.99 -0.34 12.34
CA SER A 283 -7.95 0.50 13.09
C SER A 283 -9.01 1.14 12.20
N ALA A 284 -10.25 1.26 12.69
CA ALA A 284 -11.36 1.86 11.97
C ALA A 284 -12.28 2.67 12.89
N MET A 285 -12.92 3.69 12.34
CA MET A 285 -13.98 4.46 13.00
C MET A 285 -15.37 3.95 12.58
N CYS A 286 -16.29 3.95 13.53
CA CYS A 286 -17.62 3.35 13.40
C CYS A 286 -18.68 4.42 13.06
N SER A 287 -19.37 4.26 11.93
CA SER A 287 -20.35 5.26 11.47
C SER A 287 -21.60 5.36 12.34
N ASN A 288 -21.99 4.26 12.98
CA ASN A 288 -23.15 4.21 13.88
C ASN A 288 -22.82 4.57 15.33
N SER A 289 -21.61 5.09 15.59
CA SER A 289 -21.24 5.55 16.93
C SER A 289 -22.04 6.79 17.33
N PRO A 290 -22.57 6.86 18.57
CA PRO A 290 -23.14 8.10 19.09
C PRO A 290 -22.06 9.10 19.53
N HIS A 291 -20.78 8.68 19.55
CA HIS A 291 -19.66 9.48 20.02
C HIS A 291 -18.94 10.15 18.85
N LYS A 292 -18.34 11.31 19.11
CA LYS A 292 -17.48 12.03 18.16
C LYS A 292 -16.07 12.12 18.72
N ILE A 293 -15.07 12.20 17.84
CA ILE A 293 -13.67 12.36 18.27
C ILE A 293 -13.46 13.60 19.15
N THR A 294 -14.28 14.64 18.96
CA THR A 294 -14.25 15.88 19.75
C THR A 294 -14.65 15.69 21.21
N ASP A 295 -15.38 14.62 21.54
CA ASP A 295 -15.87 14.34 22.90
C ASP A 295 -14.75 13.91 23.87
N PHE A 296 -13.54 13.67 23.32
CA PHE A 296 -12.39 13.12 24.04
C PHE A 296 -11.19 14.09 24.10
N LEU A 297 -11.31 15.31 23.58
CA LEU A 297 -10.19 16.27 23.48
C LEU A 297 -9.66 16.77 24.83
N GLN A 298 -10.43 16.63 25.90
CA GLN A 298 -10.03 16.91 27.28
C GLN A 298 -8.98 15.93 27.83
N TYR A 299 -8.80 14.77 27.19
CA TYR A 299 -7.81 13.77 27.59
C TYR A 299 -6.50 13.95 26.83
N ASP A 300 -5.38 13.74 27.53
CA ASP A 300 -4.07 13.82 26.94
C ASP A 300 -3.60 12.51 26.33
N TYR A 301 -4.13 11.39 26.82
CA TYR A 301 -3.94 10.07 26.28
C TYR A 301 -5.19 9.22 26.48
N ILE A 302 -5.73 8.66 25.40
CA ILE A 302 -6.85 7.73 25.43
C ILE A 302 -6.71 6.71 24.30
N GLY A 303 -6.88 5.44 24.65
CA GLY A 303 -6.97 4.31 23.74
C GLY A 303 -8.08 3.36 24.23
N ALA A 304 -8.11 2.14 23.70
CA ALA A 304 -9.01 1.12 24.21
C ALA A 304 -8.64 0.72 25.66
N PRO A 305 -9.59 0.32 26.50
CA PRO A 305 -9.26 -0.24 27.80
C PRO A 305 -8.88 -1.72 27.68
N TRP A 306 -7.98 -2.15 28.57
CA TRP A 306 -7.48 -3.51 28.63
C TRP A 306 -8.20 -4.36 29.67
N ASP A 307 -8.66 -5.54 29.27
CA ASP A 307 -9.20 -6.56 30.17
C ASP A 307 -8.06 -7.36 30.82
N LEU A 308 -7.99 -7.32 32.15
CA LEU A 308 -6.92 -7.96 32.93
C LEU A 308 -6.94 -9.48 32.84
N SER A 309 -7.96 -10.11 32.25
CA SER A 309 -7.91 -11.54 31.89
C SER A 309 -6.89 -11.84 30.79
N PHE A 310 -6.54 -10.86 29.95
CA PHE A 310 -5.61 -11.02 28.83
C PHE A 310 -4.23 -10.40 29.10
N PHE A 311 -4.11 -9.55 30.12
CA PHE A 311 -2.91 -8.75 30.34
C PHE A 311 -2.38 -8.81 31.78
N THR A 312 -1.07 -8.92 31.92
CA THR A 312 -0.37 -9.10 33.21
C THR A 312 0.44 -7.85 33.62
N PHE A 313 -0.14 -6.66 33.52
CA PHE A 313 0.48 -5.40 33.97
C PHE A 313 -0.30 -4.75 35.12
N ASP A 314 0.24 -3.64 35.64
CA ASP A 314 -0.32 -2.89 36.77
C ASP A 314 -1.82 -2.60 36.59
N LYS A 315 -2.62 -3.06 37.56
CA LYS A 315 -4.08 -2.93 37.55
C LYS A 315 -4.56 -1.48 37.62
N GLN A 316 -3.70 -0.55 38.02
CA GLN A 316 -4.02 0.87 38.12
C GLN A 316 -4.17 1.53 36.75
N TYR A 317 -3.39 1.12 35.74
CA TYR A 317 -3.30 1.79 34.44
C TYR A 317 -3.79 0.89 33.32
N ARG A 318 -5.08 1.02 32.99
CA ARG A 318 -5.80 0.06 32.13
C ARG A 318 -6.34 0.66 30.83
N VAL A 319 -5.83 1.81 30.41
CA VAL A 319 -6.29 2.51 29.22
C VAL A 319 -5.08 2.84 28.36
N GLY A 320 -5.09 2.38 27.13
CA GLY A 320 -4.06 2.67 26.14
C GLY A 320 -4.21 1.79 24.92
N ASN A 321 -3.63 2.22 23.82
CA ASN A 321 -3.57 1.44 22.58
C ASN A 321 -2.55 2.09 21.65
N GLY A 322 -1.54 1.33 21.21
CA GLY A 322 -0.54 1.79 20.24
C GLY A 322 -1.09 2.16 18.87
N GLY A 323 -2.10 1.43 18.40
CA GLY A 323 -2.62 1.50 17.03
C GLY A 323 -3.87 2.36 16.80
N PHE A 324 -4.68 2.70 17.81
CA PHE A 324 -5.77 3.68 17.72
C PHE A 324 -5.91 4.46 19.02
N SER A 325 -5.33 5.66 19.06
CA SER A 325 -5.30 6.49 20.27
C SER A 325 -5.31 7.98 19.97
N LEU A 326 -5.86 8.77 20.90
CA LEU A 326 -5.69 10.22 20.91
C LEU A 326 -4.57 10.57 21.90
N ARG A 327 -3.61 11.38 21.45
CA ARG A 327 -2.42 11.76 22.22
C ARG A 327 -2.15 13.26 22.14
N THR A 328 -1.53 13.83 23.17
CA THR A 328 -1.13 15.25 23.21
C THR A 328 0.37 15.40 23.04
N ARG A 329 0.79 16.01 21.95
CA ARG A 329 2.18 16.08 21.52
C ARG A 329 3.10 16.68 22.59
N SER A 330 2.71 17.80 23.20
CA SER A 330 3.53 18.44 24.24
C SER A 330 3.72 17.55 25.48
N LYS A 331 2.67 16.82 25.89
CA LYS A 331 2.73 15.87 27.02
C LYS A 331 3.63 14.69 26.72
N ILE A 332 3.52 14.13 25.52
CA ILE A 332 4.37 13.01 25.09
C ILE A 332 5.86 13.44 25.06
N LEU A 333 6.17 14.58 24.45
CA LEU A 333 7.54 15.10 24.38
C LEU A 333 8.10 15.45 25.77
N ALA A 334 7.29 16.06 26.65
CA ALA A 334 7.69 16.36 28.01
C ALA A 334 8.01 15.08 28.80
N LEU A 335 7.22 14.02 28.62
CA LEU A 335 7.43 12.76 29.32
C LEU A 335 8.70 12.05 28.85
N LEU A 336 8.92 11.98 27.52
CA LEU A 336 10.13 11.40 26.93
C LEU A 336 11.41 12.16 27.32
N ALA A 337 11.32 13.47 27.55
CA ALA A 337 12.43 14.27 28.06
C ALA A 337 12.69 14.04 29.56
N LEU A 338 11.65 13.69 30.33
CA LEU A 338 11.73 13.49 31.77
C LEU A 338 12.24 12.09 32.14
N ILE A 339 11.83 11.05 31.43
CA ILE A 339 12.08 9.66 31.79
C ILE A 339 12.44 8.85 30.55
N PRO A 340 13.56 8.10 30.57
CA PRO A 340 13.88 7.14 29.51
C PRO A 340 12.80 6.05 29.38
N TYR A 341 12.47 5.70 28.14
CA TYR A 341 11.57 4.59 27.86
C TYR A 341 12.16 3.25 28.30
N ASP A 342 11.37 2.44 29.02
CA ASP A 342 11.72 1.07 29.37
C ASP A 342 11.27 0.12 28.26
N SER A 343 12.22 -0.33 27.44
CA SER A 343 11.94 -1.21 26.29
C SER A 343 11.44 -2.60 26.67
N LYS A 344 11.39 -2.96 27.96
CA LYS A 344 10.83 -4.23 28.44
C LYS A 344 9.30 -4.26 28.45
N ILE A 345 8.64 -3.10 28.42
CA ILE A 345 7.18 -3.01 28.39
C ILE A 345 6.70 -2.33 27.09
N PRO A 346 5.50 -2.66 26.58
CA PRO A 346 4.91 -1.96 25.44
C PRO A 346 4.80 -0.45 25.66
N GLU A 347 4.82 0.32 24.58
CA GLU A 347 4.91 1.78 24.68
C GLU A 347 3.64 2.41 25.25
N ASP A 348 2.49 1.87 24.87
CA ASP A 348 1.17 2.29 25.31
C ASP A 348 1.00 2.05 26.81
N VAL A 349 1.45 0.89 27.31
CA VAL A 349 1.52 0.59 28.74
C VAL A 349 2.47 1.55 29.46
N TRP A 350 3.65 1.82 28.90
CA TRP A 350 4.62 2.77 29.49
C TRP A 350 4.03 4.18 29.60
N TYR A 351 3.36 4.66 28.54
CA TYR A 351 2.66 5.95 28.57
C TYR A 351 1.55 5.95 29.62
N ALA A 352 0.70 4.92 29.65
CA ALA A 352 -0.39 4.82 30.62
C ALA A 352 0.11 4.92 32.07
N GLN A 353 1.23 4.25 32.37
CA GLN A 353 1.85 4.25 33.70
C GLN A 353 2.52 5.57 34.09
N ASN A 354 3.03 6.34 33.13
CA ASN A 354 3.93 7.46 33.44
C ASN A 354 3.37 8.85 33.11
N LEU A 355 2.26 8.97 32.36
CA LEU A 355 1.74 10.27 31.91
C LEU A 355 1.34 11.22 33.05
N HIS A 356 0.95 10.69 34.21
CA HIS A 356 0.64 11.49 35.40
C HIS A 356 1.83 12.35 35.85
N ARG A 357 3.07 11.94 35.56
CA ARG A 357 4.30 12.66 35.94
C ARG A 357 4.51 13.97 35.19
N VAL A 358 3.78 14.18 34.08
CA VAL A 358 3.75 15.45 33.33
C VAL A 358 2.37 16.11 33.39
N ASN A 359 1.60 15.81 34.43
CA ASN A 359 0.22 16.25 34.63
C ASN A 359 -0.66 15.93 33.41
N GLY A 360 -0.47 14.78 32.76
CA GLY A 360 -1.32 14.38 31.64
C GLY A 360 -2.56 13.62 32.10
N SER A 361 -3.68 13.88 31.45
CA SER A 361 -4.97 13.26 31.77
C SER A 361 -5.21 11.96 30.98
N ILE A 362 -5.64 10.92 31.69
CA ILE A 362 -6.12 9.64 31.13
C ILE A 362 -7.53 9.40 31.67
N PRO A 363 -8.51 9.01 30.83
CA PRO A 363 -9.88 8.78 31.27
C PRO A 363 -10.03 7.52 32.12
N SER A 364 -11.21 7.35 32.73
CA SER A 364 -11.63 6.08 33.30
C SER A 364 -11.89 5.04 32.20
N ILE A 365 -11.88 3.75 32.57
CA ILE A 365 -12.24 2.63 31.68
C ILE A 365 -13.62 2.82 31.06
N GLU A 366 -14.58 3.34 31.84
CA GLU A 366 -15.96 3.57 31.40
C GLU A 366 -16.04 4.56 30.24
N ILE A 367 -15.14 5.54 30.20
CA ILE A 367 -15.04 6.50 29.09
C ILE A 367 -14.20 5.91 27.97
N ALA A 368 -13.07 5.26 28.28
CA ALA A 368 -12.17 4.67 27.29
C ALA A 368 -12.86 3.64 26.36
N LYS A 369 -13.75 2.79 26.90
CA LYS A 369 -14.48 1.81 26.09
C LYS A 369 -15.43 2.45 25.07
N THR A 370 -15.86 3.69 25.33
CA THR A 370 -16.67 4.47 24.38
C THR A 370 -15.84 5.07 23.24
N PHE A 371 -14.55 5.27 23.47
CA PHE A 371 -13.61 5.75 22.46
C PHE A 371 -13.17 4.63 21.51
N SER A 372 -12.65 3.54 22.07
CA SER A 372 -12.17 2.43 21.25
C SER A 372 -12.39 1.08 21.92
N VAL A 373 -12.61 0.06 21.10
CA VAL A 373 -12.72 -1.33 21.50
C VAL A 373 -11.52 -2.12 20.98
N GLU A 374 -10.91 -2.87 21.90
CA GLU A 374 -9.87 -3.86 21.64
C GLU A 374 -10.19 -5.12 22.46
N SER A 375 -9.70 -5.26 23.69
CA SER A 375 -9.96 -6.45 24.52
C SER A 375 -11.29 -6.39 25.29
N MET A 376 -11.80 -5.18 25.57
CA MET A 376 -13.07 -4.98 26.28
C MET A 376 -14.19 -4.59 25.32
N TYR A 377 -15.30 -5.33 25.34
CA TYR A 377 -16.46 -5.04 24.50
C TYR A 377 -17.16 -3.74 24.92
N TYR A 378 -17.57 -2.97 23.91
CA TYR A 378 -18.58 -1.93 24.06
C TYR A 378 -19.44 -1.91 22.79
N VAL A 379 -20.74 -1.70 22.97
CA VAL A 379 -21.72 -1.89 21.90
C VAL A 379 -21.59 -0.86 20.78
N ARG A 380 -21.23 0.40 21.07
CA ARG A 380 -21.16 1.47 20.04
C ARG A 380 -19.95 2.37 20.28
N PRO A 381 -18.71 1.88 20.12
CA PRO A 381 -17.52 2.69 20.32
C PRO A 381 -17.35 3.71 19.18
N LEU A 382 -16.54 4.75 19.38
CA LEU A 382 -16.14 5.67 18.31
C LEU A 382 -15.28 4.96 17.25
N GLY A 383 -14.37 4.10 17.70
CA GLY A 383 -13.52 3.30 16.82
C GLY A 383 -13.20 1.93 17.38
N VAL A 384 -12.45 1.18 16.61
CA VAL A 384 -12.05 -0.19 16.90
C VAL A 384 -10.59 -0.36 16.48
N HIS A 385 -9.87 -1.16 17.24
CA HIS A 385 -8.52 -1.61 16.90
C HIS A 385 -8.49 -3.13 16.94
N ARG A 386 -7.79 -3.74 15.99
CA ARG A 386 -7.77 -5.21 15.85
C ARG A 386 -7.29 -5.88 17.14
N PHE A 387 -8.07 -6.87 17.59
CA PHE A 387 -7.74 -7.79 18.67
C PHE A 387 -8.24 -9.19 18.30
N PRO A 388 -7.68 -10.29 18.85
CA PRO A 388 -8.20 -11.65 18.64
C PRO A 388 -9.57 -11.87 19.31
N TRP A 389 -10.60 -11.19 18.80
CA TRP A 389 -11.97 -11.28 19.26
C TRP A 389 -12.55 -12.68 19.03
N HIS A 390 -13.29 -13.17 20.00
CA HIS A 390 -14.11 -14.38 19.84
C HIS A 390 -15.28 -14.11 18.85
N CYS A 391 -15.86 -15.17 18.28
CA CYS A 391 -16.81 -15.06 17.17
C CYS A 391 -18.07 -14.25 17.51
N GLN A 392 -18.63 -14.43 18.71
CA GLN A 392 -19.82 -13.69 19.15
C GLN A 392 -19.54 -12.18 19.24
N PHE A 393 -18.43 -11.79 19.87
CA PHE A 393 -17.98 -10.40 19.92
C PHE A 393 -17.87 -9.78 18.53
N ARG A 394 -17.26 -10.50 17.56
CA ARG A 394 -17.12 -10.01 16.19
C ARG A 394 -18.46 -9.79 15.52
N ALA A 395 -19.37 -10.77 15.63
CA ALA A 395 -20.69 -10.68 15.05
C ALA A 395 -21.49 -9.53 15.66
N ASP A 396 -21.39 -9.33 16.97
CA ASP A 396 -22.10 -8.26 17.67
C ASP A 396 -21.50 -6.88 17.39
N LEU A 397 -20.17 -6.77 17.28
CA LEU A 397 -19.49 -5.53 16.89
C LEU A 397 -19.77 -5.17 15.44
N ALA A 398 -19.79 -6.13 14.51
CA ALA A 398 -20.07 -5.86 13.10
C ALA A 398 -21.49 -5.31 12.86
N LYS A 399 -22.46 -5.65 13.73
CA LYS A 399 -23.82 -5.07 13.67
C LYS A 399 -23.83 -3.58 13.97
N THR A 400 -22.99 -3.14 14.90
CA THR A 400 -22.99 -1.76 15.40
C THR A 400 -21.83 -0.92 14.87
N CYS A 401 -20.82 -1.54 14.30
CA CYS A 401 -19.67 -0.95 13.63
C CYS A 401 -19.32 -1.79 12.40
N PRO A 402 -20.06 -1.65 11.28
CA PRO A 402 -19.78 -2.40 10.06
C PRO A 402 -18.33 -2.21 9.57
N GLU A 403 -17.74 -1.04 9.84
CA GLU A 403 -16.36 -0.70 9.48
C GLU A 403 -15.33 -1.53 10.23
N SER A 404 -15.69 -2.19 11.32
CA SER A 404 -14.82 -3.19 11.94
C SER A 404 -14.44 -4.31 10.97
N MET A 405 -15.26 -4.59 9.95
CA MET A 405 -14.92 -5.51 8.86
C MET A 405 -13.75 -5.01 8.01
N LEU A 406 -13.51 -3.69 7.93
CA LEU A 406 -12.34 -3.15 7.24
C LEU A 406 -11.06 -3.65 7.88
N ILE A 407 -10.98 -3.70 9.21
CA ILE A 407 -9.77 -4.10 9.95
C ILE A 407 -9.78 -5.56 10.41
N MET A 408 -10.85 -6.25 10.04
CA MET A 408 -10.97 -7.70 10.01
C MET A 408 -10.91 -8.22 8.56
N PRO A 409 -9.93 -7.82 7.71
CA PRO A 409 -9.87 -8.31 6.33
C PRO A 409 -9.65 -9.83 6.26
N ASP A 410 -9.31 -10.42 7.40
CA ASP A 410 -9.16 -11.85 7.64
C ASP A 410 -10.51 -12.52 7.99
N PHE A 411 -11.61 -12.15 7.34
CA PHE A 411 -12.83 -12.95 7.36
C PHE A 411 -13.47 -13.01 5.98
N TYR A 412 -12.94 -13.91 5.16
CA TYR A 412 -13.48 -14.22 3.85
C TYR A 412 -14.83 -14.93 3.99
N ALA A 413 -15.79 -14.59 3.13
CA ALA A 413 -17.03 -15.36 3.03
C ALA A 413 -16.71 -16.85 2.75
N ALA A 414 -15.64 -17.09 1.99
CA ALA A 414 -15.10 -18.41 1.76
C ALA A 414 -13.59 -18.39 1.50
N ILE A 415 -12.91 -19.47 1.88
CA ILE A 415 -11.46 -19.66 1.78
C ILE A 415 -11.15 -21.13 1.47
N ALA A 416 -10.07 -21.40 0.72
CA ALA A 416 -9.54 -22.75 0.57
C ALA A 416 -8.30 -22.93 1.48
N ILE A 417 -8.18 -24.09 2.11
CA ILE A 417 -7.05 -24.41 3.00
C ILE A 417 -6.40 -25.73 2.63
N ILE A 418 -5.09 -25.80 2.81
CA ILE A 418 -4.31 -27.02 2.75
C ILE A 418 -3.31 -27.04 3.90
N VAL A 419 -3.12 -28.22 4.50
CA VAL A 419 -2.11 -28.47 5.53
C VAL A 419 -1.09 -29.44 4.95
N GLU A 420 0.13 -28.96 4.69
CA GLU A 420 1.22 -29.80 4.20
C GLU A 420 2.55 -29.33 4.78
N PHE A 421 3.13 -30.15 5.64
CA PHE A 421 4.38 -29.85 6.32
C PHE A 421 5.62 -30.16 5.47
N ARG A 422 5.47 -30.98 4.43
CA ARG A 422 6.57 -31.51 3.60
C ARG A 422 6.73 -30.70 2.31
N ALA A 423 7.98 -30.49 1.90
CA ALA A 423 8.30 -29.98 0.57
C ALA A 423 8.12 -31.11 -0.47
N VAL A 424 7.00 -31.09 -1.20
CA VAL A 424 6.69 -32.07 -2.25
C VAL A 424 6.24 -31.36 -3.53
N ASP A 425 6.83 -31.74 -4.68
CA ASP A 425 6.58 -31.11 -5.99
C ASP A 425 5.09 -31.09 -6.36
N HIS A 426 4.37 -32.14 -6.00
CA HIS A 426 2.95 -32.26 -6.30
C HIS A 426 2.08 -31.22 -5.58
N LEU A 427 2.51 -30.68 -4.43
CA LEU A 427 1.79 -29.63 -3.70
C LEU A 427 1.53 -28.41 -4.60
N VAL A 428 2.55 -27.99 -5.36
CA VAL A 428 2.49 -26.81 -6.23
C VAL A 428 1.43 -27.01 -7.32
N ALA A 429 1.40 -28.20 -7.94
CA ALA A 429 0.42 -28.55 -8.97
C ALA A 429 -1.01 -28.56 -8.41
N ILE A 430 -1.21 -29.14 -7.23
CA ILE A 430 -2.53 -29.19 -6.58
C ILE A 430 -3.03 -27.80 -6.20
N VAL A 431 -2.18 -26.94 -5.65
CA VAL A 431 -2.58 -25.57 -5.30
C VAL A 431 -2.97 -24.77 -6.55
N HIS A 432 -2.24 -24.90 -7.65
CA HIS A 432 -2.63 -24.28 -8.94
C HIS A 432 -3.95 -24.84 -9.47
N ASN A 433 -4.14 -26.16 -9.39
CA ASN A 433 -5.38 -26.80 -9.79
C ASN A 433 -6.58 -26.25 -8.98
N VAL A 434 -6.47 -26.17 -7.66
CA VAL A 434 -7.55 -25.60 -6.83
C VAL A 434 -7.75 -24.12 -7.14
N ASN A 435 -6.68 -23.33 -7.22
CA ASN A 435 -6.73 -21.90 -7.54
C ASN A 435 -7.46 -21.62 -8.87
N TYR A 436 -7.28 -22.49 -9.87
CA TYR A 436 -7.95 -22.38 -11.16
C TYR A 436 -9.47 -22.60 -11.08
N HIS A 437 -9.94 -23.47 -10.18
CA HIS A 437 -11.33 -23.90 -10.12
C HIS A 437 -12.18 -23.18 -9.05
N ILE A 438 -11.56 -22.55 -8.06
CA ILE A 438 -12.29 -21.74 -7.07
C ILE A 438 -12.51 -20.30 -7.58
N PRO A 439 -13.53 -19.57 -7.08
CA PRO A 439 -13.73 -18.18 -7.44
C PRO A 439 -12.48 -17.32 -7.19
N SER A 440 -12.24 -16.33 -8.05
CA SER A 440 -11.07 -15.44 -7.94
C SER A 440 -11.01 -14.69 -6.60
N THR A 441 -12.16 -14.47 -5.95
CA THR A 441 -12.29 -13.84 -4.64
C THR A 441 -11.90 -14.74 -3.46
N TRP A 442 -11.77 -16.06 -3.63
CA TRP A 442 -11.41 -16.97 -2.53
C TRP A 442 -9.90 -17.03 -2.37
N PRO A 443 -9.32 -16.63 -1.24
CA PRO A 443 -7.89 -16.83 -1.03
C PRO A 443 -7.58 -18.30 -0.70
N ILE A 444 -6.29 -18.61 -0.69
CA ILE A 444 -5.79 -19.91 -0.25
C ILE A 444 -4.84 -19.70 0.93
N GLN A 445 -5.12 -20.37 2.05
CA GLN A 445 -4.21 -20.44 3.20
C GLN A 445 -3.46 -21.77 3.17
N ILE A 446 -2.12 -21.69 3.14
CA ILE A 446 -1.26 -22.87 3.22
C ILE A 446 -0.69 -22.94 4.64
N PHE A 447 -1.10 -23.94 5.39
CA PHE A 447 -0.46 -24.28 6.66
C PHE A 447 0.75 -25.17 6.39
N HIS A 448 1.92 -24.74 6.82
CA HIS A 448 3.18 -25.38 6.45
C HIS A 448 4.13 -25.52 7.64
N GLY A 449 5.10 -26.43 7.51
CA GLY A 449 6.25 -26.55 8.42
C GLY A 449 7.38 -25.62 8.02
N LYS A 450 8.39 -25.49 8.89
CA LYS A 450 9.59 -24.67 8.63
C LYS A 450 10.28 -25.06 7.31
N ASP A 451 10.41 -26.36 7.06
CA ASP A 451 11.13 -26.88 5.90
C ASP A 451 10.41 -26.66 4.56
N ASN A 452 9.09 -26.43 4.58
CA ASN A 452 8.28 -26.26 3.37
C ASN A 452 8.13 -24.79 2.93
N GLU A 453 8.39 -23.82 3.83
CA GLU A 453 8.17 -22.40 3.51
C GLU A 453 9.02 -21.94 2.31
N ASP A 454 10.31 -22.24 2.35
CA ASP A 454 11.27 -21.89 1.30
C ASP A 454 10.91 -22.52 -0.04
N PHE A 455 10.47 -23.79 -0.01
CA PHE A 455 10.04 -24.52 -1.19
C PHE A 455 8.83 -23.84 -1.85
N ILE A 456 7.80 -23.50 -1.07
CA ILE A 456 6.60 -22.82 -1.56
C ILE A 456 6.95 -21.45 -2.16
N ARG A 457 7.79 -20.65 -1.47
CA ARG A 457 8.17 -19.30 -1.90
C ARG A 457 9.02 -19.27 -3.17
N LYS A 458 9.80 -20.32 -3.44
CA LYS A 458 10.62 -20.46 -4.66
C LYS A 458 9.88 -21.11 -5.83
N SER A 459 8.67 -21.61 -5.59
CA SER A 459 7.84 -22.26 -6.61
C SER A 459 7.12 -21.25 -7.52
N THR A 460 6.37 -21.78 -8.49
CA THR A 460 5.47 -20.98 -9.35
C THR A 460 4.28 -20.36 -8.59
N LEU A 461 4.13 -20.62 -7.28
CA LEU A 461 3.15 -19.95 -6.42
C LEU A 461 3.59 -18.54 -5.97
N ALA A 462 4.88 -18.18 -6.14
CA ALA A 462 5.42 -16.90 -5.67
C ALA A 462 4.60 -15.66 -6.11
N PRO A 463 4.10 -15.53 -7.36
CA PRO A 463 3.27 -14.39 -7.75
C PRO A 463 1.91 -14.35 -7.05
N LEU A 464 1.32 -15.51 -6.75
CA LEU A 464 0.06 -15.61 -6.01
C LEU A 464 0.25 -15.25 -4.54
N ILE A 465 1.43 -15.52 -3.98
CA ILE A 465 1.82 -15.08 -2.64
C ILE A 465 2.03 -13.56 -2.62
N ALA A 466 2.77 -13.03 -3.59
CA ALA A 466 3.04 -11.60 -3.70
C ALA A 466 1.77 -10.75 -3.88
N SER A 467 0.76 -11.29 -4.58
CA SER A 467 -0.55 -10.64 -4.76
C SER A 467 -1.52 -10.81 -3.59
N GLY A 468 -1.16 -11.61 -2.57
CA GLY A 468 -2.04 -11.91 -1.43
C GLY A 468 -3.15 -12.92 -1.74
N LYS A 469 -3.19 -13.51 -2.95
CA LYS A 469 -4.10 -14.62 -3.29
C LYS A 469 -3.80 -15.87 -2.45
N ILE A 470 -2.52 -16.10 -2.16
CA ILE A 470 -2.04 -17.15 -1.25
C ILE A 470 -1.35 -16.49 -0.07
N PHE A 471 -1.64 -16.96 1.14
CA PHE A 471 -0.84 -16.59 2.31
C PHE A 471 -0.47 -17.83 3.12
N LEU A 472 0.68 -17.72 3.78
CA LEU A 472 1.34 -18.85 4.44
C LEU A 472 1.16 -18.72 5.95
N THR A 473 0.87 -19.82 6.62
CA THR A 473 0.77 -19.91 8.08
C THR A 473 1.71 -20.99 8.59
N LEU A 474 2.81 -20.55 9.22
CA LEU A 474 3.77 -21.45 9.83
C LEU A 474 3.14 -22.14 11.04
N MET A 475 3.29 -23.46 11.11
CA MET A 475 2.90 -24.27 12.25
C MET A 475 4.09 -25.11 12.71
N GLU A 476 4.19 -25.32 14.03
CA GLU A 476 5.16 -26.28 14.56
C GLU A 476 4.82 -27.68 14.03
N GLN A 477 5.85 -28.42 13.61
CA GLN A 477 5.67 -29.71 12.95
C GLN A 477 5.02 -30.71 13.90
N PHE A 478 4.00 -31.39 13.39
CA PHE A 478 3.30 -32.45 14.09
C PHE A 478 3.45 -33.77 13.27
N ASP A 479 4.04 -34.81 13.86
CA ASP A 479 4.33 -36.13 13.25
C ASP A 479 3.15 -37.15 13.28
N ASP A 480 2.74 -37.67 12.11
CA ASP A 480 1.74 -38.76 11.83
C ASP A 480 0.25 -38.39 11.57
N ARG A 481 -0.44 -39.22 10.76
CA ARG A 481 -1.85 -39.13 10.30
C ARG A 481 -2.88 -39.09 11.43
N PHE A 482 -2.60 -39.71 12.56
CA PHE A 482 -3.41 -39.55 13.79
C PHE A 482 -3.49 -38.08 14.25
N ARG A 483 -2.59 -37.20 13.77
CA ARG A 483 -2.59 -35.77 14.07
C ARG A 483 -3.50 -34.94 13.16
N THR A 484 -3.89 -35.39 11.96
CA THR A 484 -4.84 -34.63 11.12
C THR A 484 -6.23 -34.59 11.75
N ASN A 485 -6.74 -35.73 12.22
CA ASN A 485 -8.02 -35.78 12.92
C ASN A 485 -7.99 -34.93 14.20
N LYS A 486 -6.87 -35.01 14.95
CA LYS A 486 -6.64 -34.18 16.14
C LYS A 486 -6.58 -32.69 15.80
N LEU A 487 -5.93 -32.31 14.70
CA LEU A 487 -5.83 -30.93 14.25
C LEU A 487 -7.21 -30.39 13.84
N PHE A 488 -7.95 -31.16 13.05
CA PHE A 488 -9.27 -30.78 12.55
C PHE A 488 -10.36 -30.87 13.63
N THR A 489 -10.03 -31.33 14.84
CA THR A 489 -10.88 -31.27 16.04
C THR A 489 -10.37 -30.30 17.10
N ASP A 490 -9.28 -29.57 16.82
CA ASP A 490 -8.78 -28.50 17.68
C ASP A 490 -9.47 -27.17 17.34
N PRO A 491 -10.26 -26.56 18.25
CA PRO A 491 -10.85 -25.25 18.02
C PRO A 491 -9.82 -24.17 17.68
N LYS A 492 -8.59 -24.26 18.22
CA LYS A 492 -7.52 -23.29 17.95
C LYS A 492 -7.12 -23.30 16.48
N PHE A 493 -7.07 -24.46 15.83
CA PHE A 493 -6.78 -24.56 14.41
C PHE A 493 -7.84 -23.80 13.58
N TRP A 494 -9.13 -24.05 13.84
CA TRP A 494 -10.22 -23.37 13.14
C TRP A 494 -10.28 -21.87 13.44
N GLN A 495 -9.73 -21.41 14.56
CA GLN A 495 -9.61 -19.98 14.88
C GLN A 495 -8.53 -19.27 14.08
N LEU A 496 -7.52 -19.99 13.58
CA LEU A 496 -6.47 -19.47 12.69
C LEU A 496 -6.96 -19.25 11.25
N ILE A 497 -8.12 -19.81 10.89
CA ILE A 497 -8.65 -19.75 9.52
C ILE A 497 -9.55 -18.53 9.37
N PRO A 498 -9.19 -17.57 8.51
CA PRO A 498 -9.89 -16.32 8.36
C PRO A 498 -11.06 -16.41 7.38
N GLY A 499 -11.94 -17.42 7.49
CA GLY A 499 -13.13 -17.48 6.63
C GLY A 499 -14.28 -18.35 7.17
N GLU A 500 -15.49 -18.10 6.68
CA GLU A 500 -16.69 -18.83 7.12
C GLU A 500 -16.85 -20.17 6.39
N LYS A 501 -16.89 -20.15 5.05
CA LYS A 501 -16.91 -21.38 4.24
C LYS A 501 -15.48 -21.81 3.94
N ILE A 502 -15.11 -23.01 4.37
CA ILE A 502 -13.75 -23.51 4.29
C ILE A 502 -13.73 -24.73 3.39
N LEU A 503 -13.10 -24.61 2.22
CA LEU A 503 -12.77 -25.77 1.38
C LEU A 503 -11.44 -26.34 1.86
N THR A 504 -11.46 -27.50 2.50
CA THR A 504 -10.25 -28.26 2.83
C THR A 504 -9.86 -29.11 1.63
N PHE A 505 -8.58 -29.12 1.28
CA PHE A 505 -8.04 -30.04 0.28
C PHE A 505 -6.66 -30.56 0.70
N GLN A 506 -6.33 -31.78 0.29
CA GLN A 506 -5.07 -32.46 0.55
C GLN A 506 -4.31 -32.74 -0.74
N ILE A 507 -3.03 -33.14 -0.62
CA ILE A 507 -2.14 -33.39 -1.77
C ILE A 507 -2.57 -34.56 -2.67
N ASP A 508 -3.50 -35.39 -2.20
CA ASP A 508 -4.13 -36.50 -2.93
C ASP A 508 -5.48 -36.11 -3.57
N SER A 509 -5.81 -34.81 -3.58
CA SER A 509 -7.04 -34.29 -4.19
C SER A 509 -6.80 -33.56 -5.50
N ALA A 510 -7.76 -33.62 -6.44
CA ALA A 510 -7.76 -32.83 -7.67
C ALA A 510 -9.18 -32.39 -8.07
N MET A 511 -9.33 -31.13 -8.46
CA MET A 511 -10.56 -30.60 -9.04
C MET A 511 -10.59 -30.82 -10.55
N CYS A 512 -11.79 -31.12 -11.07
CA CYS A 512 -12.00 -31.61 -12.42
C CYS A 512 -12.52 -30.49 -13.34
N SER A 513 -11.77 -30.16 -14.39
CA SER A 513 -12.11 -29.04 -15.29
C SER A 513 -13.36 -29.28 -16.15
N ASN A 514 -13.66 -30.54 -16.50
CA ASN A 514 -14.86 -30.89 -17.24
C ASN A 514 -16.06 -31.23 -16.34
N SER A 515 -15.98 -30.93 -15.03
CA SER A 515 -17.13 -31.08 -14.14
C SER A 515 -18.23 -30.07 -14.52
N PRO A 516 -19.50 -30.47 -14.57
CA PRO A 516 -20.60 -29.53 -14.71
C PRO A 516 -20.89 -28.75 -13.42
N HIS A 517 -20.22 -29.11 -12.31
CA HIS A 517 -20.44 -28.54 -10.98
C HIS A 517 -19.39 -27.51 -10.63
N LYS A 518 -19.76 -26.55 -9.79
CA LYS A 518 -18.85 -25.55 -9.21
C LYS A 518 -18.89 -25.64 -7.70
N VAL A 519 -17.78 -25.29 -7.03
CA VAL A 519 -17.74 -25.25 -5.55
C VAL A 519 -18.84 -24.38 -4.95
N THR A 520 -19.25 -23.33 -5.67
CA THR A 520 -20.33 -22.41 -5.26
C THR A 520 -21.70 -23.08 -5.14
N ASP A 521 -21.94 -24.18 -5.85
CA ASP A 521 -23.23 -24.89 -5.87
C ASP A 521 -23.53 -25.55 -4.51
N PHE A 522 -22.49 -25.74 -3.69
CA PHE A 522 -22.53 -26.45 -2.42
C PHE A 522 -22.51 -25.53 -1.19
N LEU A 523 -22.39 -24.21 -1.37
CA LEU A 523 -22.26 -23.25 -0.26
C LEU A 523 -23.45 -23.20 0.70
N LYS A 524 -24.62 -23.71 0.30
CA LYS A 524 -25.78 -23.84 1.18
C LYS A 524 -25.58 -24.85 2.30
N TYR A 525 -24.68 -25.83 2.14
CA TYR A 525 -24.38 -26.84 3.15
C TYR A 525 -23.28 -26.37 4.09
N ASP A 526 -23.37 -26.79 5.35
CA ASP A 526 -22.37 -26.57 6.39
C ASP A 526 -21.31 -27.66 6.42
N PHE A 527 -21.61 -28.83 5.85
CA PHE A 527 -20.65 -29.91 5.69
C PHE A 527 -21.00 -30.77 4.48
N ILE A 528 -20.00 -30.98 3.63
CA ILE A 528 -20.04 -31.89 2.48
C ILE A 528 -18.64 -32.42 2.19
N GLY A 529 -18.55 -33.73 1.94
CA GLY A 529 -17.38 -34.42 1.43
C GLY A 529 -17.86 -35.57 0.53
N ALA A 530 -16.97 -36.47 0.13
CA ALA A 530 -17.38 -37.65 -0.64
C ALA A 530 -18.36 -38.54 0.16
N PRO A 531 -19.31 -39.21 -0.49
CA PRO A 531 -20.10 -40.24 0.18
C PRO A 531 -19.25 -41.51 0.36
N TRP A 532 -19.53 -42.24 1.45
CA TRP A 532 -18.92 -43.53 1.70
C TRP A 532 -19.80 -44.70 1.25
N ASP A 533 -19.20 -45.85 0.98
CA ASP A 533 -19.93 -47.09 0.75
C ASP A 533 -20.81 -47.41 1.98
N PRO A 534 -22.14 -47.54 1.83
CA PRO A 534 -23.03 -47.89 2.93
C PRO A 534 -22.66 -49.18 3.67
N ALA A 535 -21.94 -50.10 3.02
CA ALA A 535 -21.44 -51.33 3.65
C ALA A 535 -20.48 -51.07 4.81
N TRP A 536 -19.84 -49.90 4.88
CA TRP A 536 -18.85 -49.56 5.90
C TRP A 536 -19.49 -49.05 7.21
N PHE A 537 -20.72 -48.55 7.17
CA PHE A 537 -21.36 -47.83 8.29
C PHE A 537 -22.70 -48.43 8.75
N GLY A 538 -23.10 -49.58 8.21
CA GLY A 538 -24.31 -50.28 8.64
C GLY A 538 -25.60 -49.45 8.42
N PRO A 539 -26.55 -49.36 9.39
CA PRO A 539 -27.81 -48.63 9.21
C PRO A 539 -27.66 -47.10 9.06
N SER A 540 -26.46 -46.55 9.29
CA SER A 540 -26.13 -45.13 9.06
C SER A 540 -25.85 -44.85 7.57
N LYS A 541 -26.85 -45.06 6.72
CA LYS A 541 -26.72 -45.10 5.25
C LYS A 541 -26.50 -43.75 4.57
N ASP A 542 -26.66 -42.64 5.30
CA ASP A 542 -26.68 -41.28 4.73
C ASP A 542 -25.51 -40.41 5.23
N LEU A 543 -24.34 -41.02 5.44
CA LEU A 543 -23.13 -40.29 5.86
C LEU A 543 -22.31 -39.85 4.64
N VAL A 544 -21.85 -38.61 4.71
CA VAL A 544 -20.94 -38.00 3.74
C VAL A 544 -19.82 -37.33 4.49
N GLY A 545 -18.64 -37.27 3.87
CA GLY A 545 -17.47 -36.63 4.44
C GLY A 545 -16.21 -37.20 3.82
N ASN A 546 -15.15 -36.40 3.84
CA ASN A 546 -13.78 -36.90 3.88
C ASN A 546 -12.90 -35.79 4.47
N GLY A 547 -11.84 -36.15 5.18
CA GLY A 547 -10.87 -35.16 5.67
C GLY A 547 -10.19 -34.39 4.54
N GLY A 548 -10.00 -35.04 3.40
CA GLY A 548 -9.07 -34.58 2.37
C GLY A 548 -9.62 -33.78 1.21
N PHE A 549 -10.93 -33.75 0.96
CA PHE A 549 -11.57 -32.77 0.08
C PHE A 549 -13.00 -32.46 0.54
N SER A 550 -13.18 -31.46 1.41
CA SER A 550 -14.49 -31.16 2.01
C SER A 550 -14.76 -29.67 2.12
N LEU A 551 -16.04 -29.29 2.12
CA LEU A 551 -16.47 -27.92 2.41
C LEU A 551 -17.14 -27.89 3.78
N ARG A 552 -16.70 -26.96 4.65
CA ARG A 552 -17.12 -26.86 6.05
C ARG A 552 -17.48 -25.42 6.43
N SER A 553 -18.51 -25.24 7.25
CA SER A 553 -18.82 -23.95 7.89
C SER A 553 -18.07 -23.81 9.21
N ARG A 554 -17.15 -22.85 9.30
CA ARG A 554 -16.33 -22.61 10.48
C ARG A 554 -17.15 -22.40 11.74
N SER A 555 -18.21 -21.60 11.66
CA SER A 555 -19.09 -21.33 12.81
C SER A 555 -19.73 -22.59 13.37
N LYS A 556 -20.18 -23.50 12.50
CA LYS A 556 -20.80 -24.79 12.89
C LYS A 556 -19.78 -25.75 13.48
N ILE A 557 -18.59 -25.82 12.89
CA ILE A 557 -17.51 -26.66 13.41
C ILE A 557 -17.13 -26.22 14.83
N LEU A 558 -16.88 -24.92 15.04
CA LEU A 558 -16.54 -24.38 16.36
C LEU A 558 -17.65 -24.59 17.38
N ALA A 559 -18.90 -24.31 17.01
CA ALA A 559 -20.05 -24.52 17.90
C ALA A 559 -20.20 -26.00 18.29
N LEU A 560 -19.95 -26.93 17.37
CA LEU A 560 -20.03 -28.35 17.68
C LEU A 560 -18.91 -28.80 18.61
N LEU A 561 -17.67 -28.37 18.36
CA LEU A 561 -16.52 -28.71 19.20
C LEU A 561 -16.66 -28.17 20.63
N GLU A 562 -17.35 -27.05 20.82
CA GLU A 562 -17.70 -26.52 22.13
C GLU A 562 -18.81 -27.34 22.82
N LEU A 563 -19.79 -27.81 22.05
CA LEU A 563 -20.96 -28.54 22.58
C LEU A 563 -20.67 -30.02 22.89
N VAL A 564 -19.91 -30.70 22.03
CA VAL A 564 -19.69 -32.15 22.10
C VAL A 564 -18.20 -32.44 22.07
N PRO A 565 -17.63 -33.04 23.14
CA PRO A 565 -16.26 -33.51 23.12
C PRO A 565 -16.04 -34.52 21.99
N TYR A 566 -14.94 -34.37 21.25
CA TYR A 566 -14.59 -35.29 20.18
C TYR A 566 -14.21 -36.67 20.73
N ASP A 567 -14.82 -37.72 20.16
CA ASP A 567 -14.49 -39.10 20.44
C ASP A 567 -13.29 -39.53 19.59
N GLN A 568 -12.12 -39.63 20.24
CA GLN A 568 -10.84 -39.99 19.61
C GLN A 568 -10.83 -41.41 18.99
N GLN A 569 -11.90 -42.19 19.12
CA GLN A 569 -12.05 -43.50 18.50
C GLN A 569 -12.61 -43.44 17.05
N SER A 570 -13.15 -42.30 16.63
CA SER A 570 -13.78 -42.12 15.30
C SER A 570 -12.97 -41.18 14.40
N GLN A 571 -13.00 -41.34 13.08
CA GLN A 571 -12.42 -40.34 12.16
C GLN A 571 -13.17 -39.00 12.30
N GLU A 572 -12.49 -37.87 12.10
CA GLU A 572 -13.08 -36.58 12.43
C GLU A 572 -14.24 -36.22 11.50
N ASP A 573 -14.11 -36.56 10.22
CA ASP A 573 -15.12 -36.38 9.19
C ASP A 573 -16.39 -37.19 9.48
N VAL A 574 -16.24 -38.45 9.89
CA VAL A 574 -17.32 -39.33 10.35
C VAL A 574 -17.99 -38.73 11.58
N TRP A 575 -17.19 -38.25 12.55
CA TRP A 575 -17.70 -37.61 13.76
C TRP A 575 -18.50 -36.34 13.45
N TYR A 576 -18.01 -35.48 12.56
CA TYR A 576 -18.73 -34.30 12.10
C TYR A 576 -20.03 -34.69 11.40
N SER A 577 -19.99 -35.66 10.48
CA SER A 577 -21.17 -36.16 9.76
C SER A 577 -22.27 -36.66 10.71
N LEU A 578 -21.89 -37.30 11.82
CA LEU A 578 -22.84 -37.79 12.83
C LEU A 578 -23.39 -36.69 13.74
N ASN A 579 -22.61 -35.66 14.04
CA ASN A 579 -22.93 -34.75 15.14
C ASN A 579 -23.31 -33.33 14.74
N LEU A 580 -23.01 -32.86 13.51
CA LEU A 580 -23.26 -31.46 13.11
C LEU A 580 -24.73 -31.03 13.21
N ARG A 581 -25.67 -31.97 13.08
CA ARG A 581 -27.10 -31.70 13.27
C ARG A 581 -27.43 -31.20 14.68
N ARG A 582 -26.61 -31.52 15.69
CA ARG A 582 -26.78 -31.07 17.09
C ARG A 582 -26.61 -29.55 17.25
N VAL A 583 -25.92 -28.90 16.30
CA VAL A 583 -25.75 -27.44 16.25
C VAL A 583 -26.49 -26.81 15.06
N ASN A 584 -27.57 -27.47 14.62
CA ASN A 584 -28.37 -27.08 13.46
C ASN A 584 -27.51 -26.91 12.19
N GLY A 585 -26.47 -27.73 12.02
CA GLY A 585 -25.64 -27.75 10.82
C GLY A 585 -26.32 -28.53 9.70
N LEU A 586 -26.34 -27.97 8.49
CA LEU A 586 -26.90 -28.61 7.31
C LEU A 586 -25.85 -29.48 6.61
N ILE A 587 -26.05 -30.79 6.65
CA ILE A 587 -25.18 -31.77 5.97
C ILE A 587 -25.77 -32.07 4.58
N ALA A 588 -24.90 -32.14 3.57
CA ALA A 588 -25.34 -32.49 2.23
C ALA A 588 -25.89 -33.93 2.14
N PRO A 589 -27.03 -34.13 1.47
CA PRO A 589 -27.51 -35.47 1.12
C PRO A 589 -26.51 -36.25 0.23
N VAL A 590 -26.56 -37.58 0.27
CA VAL A 590 -25.64 -38.49 -0.47
C VAL A 590 -25.72 -38.28 -1.99
N ASP A 591 -26.92 -38.10 -2.53
CA ASP A 591 -27.18 -37.84 -3.95
C ASP A 591 -26.61 -36.49 -4.44
N ILE A 592 -26.35 -35.57 -3.51
CA ILE A 592 -25.63 -34.32 -3.79
C ILE A 592 -24.13 -34.52 -3.57
N ALA A 593 -23.72 -35.17 -2.49
CA ALA A 593 -22.31 -35.41 -2.15
C ALA A 593 -21.55 -36.19 -3.24
N ILE A 594 -22.21 -37.14 -3.90
CA ILE A 594 -21.63 -37.90 -5.03
C ILE A 594 -21.18 -36.98 -6.19
N THR A 595 -21.84 -35.84 -6.36
CA THR A 595 -21.47 -34.83 -7.38
C THR A 595 -20.33 -33.91 -6.93
N PHE A 596 -20.06 -33.83 -5.62
CA PHE A 596 -19.03 -32.98 -5.04
C PHE A 596 -17.65 -33.64 -5.09
N ALA A 597 -17.51 -34.85 -4.56
CA ALA A 597 -16.23 -35.53 -4.55
C ALA A 597 -16.36 -37.05 -4.68
N VAL A 598 -15.39 -37.66 -5.35
CA VAL A 598 -15.24 -39.14 -5.42
C VAL A 598 -14.13 -39.61 -4.48
N GLU A 599 -14.46 -40.68 -3.74
CA GLU A 599 -13.51 -41.45 -2.93
C GLU A 599 -13.80 -42.95 -3.02
N THR A 600 -14.92 -43.39 -2.43
CA THR A 600 -15.32 -44.83 -2.40
C THR A 600 -16.47 -45.12 -3.35
N VAL A 601 -17.46 -44.21 -3.40
CA VAL A 601 -18.58 -44.29 -4.34
C VAL A 601 -18.19 -43.57 -5.64
N PHE A 602 -18.33 -44.28 -6.76
CA PHE A 602 -17.94 -43.76 -8.06
C PHE A 602 -19.01 -42.83 -8.65
N TYR A 603 -18.56 -41.70 -9.16
CA TYR A 603 -19.31 -40.80 -10.02
C TYR A 603 -18.44 -40.43 -11.22
N ASP A 604 -19.04 -40.32 -12.40
CA ASP A 604 -18.28 -40.11 -13.63
C ASP A 604 -17.96 -38.64 -13.89
N ARG A 605 -18.64 -37.68 -13.25
CA ARG A 605 -18.40 -36.23 -13.44
C ARG A 605 -18.38 -35.42 -12.14
N PRO A 606 -17.60 -35.81 -11.11
CA PRO A 606 -17.58 -35.08 -9.85
C PRO A 606 -16.92 -33.70 -9.99
N LEU A 607 -17.16 -32.79 -9.06
CA LEU A 607 -16.40 -31.54 -8.93
C LEU A 607 -14.91 -31.84 -8.64
N ALA A 608 -14.63 -32.83 -7.80
CA ALA A 608 -13.28 -33.21 -7.42
C ALA A 608 -13.12 -34.70 -7.13
N VAL A 609 -11.86 -35.12 -6.99
CA VAL A 609 -11.46 -36.45 -6.56
C VAL A 609 -10.57 -36.29 -5.33
N HIS A 610 -10.76 -37.12 -4.31
CA HIS A 610 -9.86 -37.21 -3.15
C HIS A 610 -9.09 -38.54 -3.15
N ARG A 611 -9.67 -39.58 -3.77
CA ARG A 611 -8.98 -40.84 -4.02
C ARG A 611 -9.43 -41.43 -5.33
N LEU A 612 -8.52 -42.09 -6.04
CA LEU A 612 -8.87 -42.75 -7.29
C LEU A 612 -9.66 -44.05 -7.04
N PRO A 613 -10.64 -44.37 -7.89
CA PRO A 613 -11.30 -45.67 -7.87
C PRO A 613 -10.27 -46.81 -7.98
N GLU A 614 -10.43 -47.84 -7.16
CA GLU A 614 -9.58 -49.04 -7.23
C GLU A 614 -9.77 -49.78 -8.56
N ASN A 615 -11.02 -49.82 -9.04
CA ASN A 615 -11.38 -50.44 -10.32
C ASN A 615 -10.80 -49.64 -11.50
N CYS A 616 -10.00 -50.32 -12.33
CA CYS A 616 -9.29 -49.69 -13.45
C CYS A 616 -10.22 -49.14 -14.54
N THR A 617 -11.31 -49.83 -14.87
CA THR A 617 -12.30 -49.33 -15.85
C THR A 617 -12.92 -48.02 -15.39
N ARG A 618 -13.31 -47.93 -14.11
CA ARG A 618 -13.83 -46.70 -13.50
C ARG A 618 -12.78 -45.59 -13.47
N ARG A 619 -11.52 -45.93 -13.19
CA ARG A 619 -10.41 -44.97 -13.19
C ARG A 619 -10.15 -44.40 -14.59
N GLU A 620 -10.15 -45.24 -15.62
CA GLU A 620 -10.01 -44.79 -17.01
C GLU A 620 -11.20 -43.92 -17.45
N GLN A 621 -12.41 -44.27 -17.04
CA GLN A 621 -13.59 -43.44 -17.28
C GLN A 621 -13.45 -42.08 -16.60
N LEU A 622 -13.01 -42.04 -15.34
CA LEU A 622 -12.74 -40.81 -14.61
C LEU A 622 -11.66 -39.96 -15.27
N PHE A 623 -10.60 -40.54 -15.81
CA PHE A 623 -9.56 -39.78 -16.51
C PHE A 623 -10.03 -39.10 -17.80
N LYS A 624 -11.14 -39.55 -18.39
CA LYS A 624 -11.75 -38.87 -19.55
C LYS A 624 -12.49 -37.60 -19.13
N THR A 625 -13.10 -37.61 -17.96
CA THR A 625 -13.93 -36.51 -17.43
C THR A 625 -13.19 -35.63 -16.41
N CYS A 626 -12.09 -36.11 -15.85
CA CYS A 626 -11.23 -35.44 -14.90
C CYS A 626 -9.77 -35.81 -15.20
N PRO A 627 -9.18 -35.25 -16.27
CA PRO A 627 -7.78 -35.53 -16.61
C PRO A 627 -6.81 -35.14 -15.49
N GLU A 628 -7.18 -34.17 -14.66
CA GLU A 628 -6.44 -33.73 -13.47
C GLU A 628 -6.30 -34.84 -12.42
N ALA A 629 -7.21 -35.81 -12.38
CA ALA A 629 -7.11 -36.95 -11.47
C ALA A 629 -5.84 -37.80 -11.72
N LYS A 630 -5.18 -37.67 -12.88
CA LYS A 630 -3.89 -38.30 -13.16
C LYS A 630 -2.76 -37.75 -12.28
N MET A 631 -2.87 -36.51 -11.82
CA MET A 631 -1.86 -35.88 -10.97
C MET A 631 -1.76 -36.62 -9.62
N VAL A 632 -2.90 -37.06 -9.08
CA VAL A 632 -3.01 -37.80 -7.81
C VAL A 632 -2.88 -39.32 -7.99
N ALA A 633 -2.52 -39.81 -9.17
CA ALA A 633 -2.43 -41.24 -9.47
C ALA A 633 -1.13 -41.87 -8.97
N THR A 634 -1.21 -42.72 -7.95
CA THR A 634 -0.03 -43.42 -7.39
C THR A 634 0.21 -44.81 -7.99
N LYS A 635 -0.74 -45.36 -8.76
CA LYS A 635 -0.65 -46.69 -9.38
C LYS A 635 -1.16 -46.66 -10.82
N THR A 636 -0.38 -47.18 -11.75
CA THR A 636 -0.82 -47.46 -13.13
C THR A 636 -1.75 -48.66 -13.15
N CYS A 637 -2.82 -48.56 -13.93
CA CYS A 637 -3.59 -49.74 -14.32
C CYS A 637 -2.81 -50.44 -15.44
N THR A 638 -2.41 -51.68 -15.19
CA THR A 638 -1.77 -52.57 -16.17
C THR A 638 -2.79 -53.46 -16.83
#